data_AF-A0A0J7ZJF5-F1
#
_entry.id   AF-A0A0J7ZJF5-F1
#
_cell.length_a   1.000
_cell.length_b   1.000
_cell.length_c   1.000
_cell.angle_alpha   90.00
_cell.angle_beta   90.00
_cell.angle_gamma   90.00
#
_symmetry.space_group_name_H-M   'P 1'
#
loop_
_entity.id
_entity.type
_entity.pdbx_description
1 polymer ?
#
loop_
_entity_poly.entity_id
_entity_poly.type
_entity_poly.pdbx_seq_one_letter_code
_entity_poly.pdbx_strand_id
1 'polypeptide(L)'
;MTTSVTMAQALNAALRDALGADERVVVFGEDVGRLGGVFRVTDGLTDEFGDRRCFDTPVSEAGIAGLAVGMAMAGFRPVVEMQFDAFAYPGFEQIASHMAKMRNRTRGMLPLPLVVRIPYGGGIGGVEHHSDSSEAYYAHTAGLKVVTPATAEDAYSLLREAIDDPDPVIFLEPKRHYWTKKTVQLPIRTEPFGTAAIRRPGSDATLVTYGPSVAVALEAAREAAAEGLDVEVLDLRSLVPLDDRTLTASVRRTGRCLVVHEAQGFAGVGAEIAARVQERCFDALVAPVLRVTGFDIPYPPPLLEGAHLPGTGRVLEALRRLLPELDGTERSARQVVPTATESTERTFHLPDLGEGLADAEVLEWTVAVGDTVEQDQVVAEVETAKSVVTLPSPYAGTVTALHCRAGEVVRVGAALLTVADPASEEPASGAVLTGYGTTGARRSSQAPSPAASGTSSPAPSGAPSGAFSQTSSRASAAPRQPDPGTRTPLDATAEKYLRGHRDTPAVTIWADADATGLLAARATRGTSLLPLLARACLAGLAAFPDLNSRVDTGRREIVRLPEVHLGFAAQTPRGLVVPVVRDAHRLGPDELAAELGRLTGLAREDALPLEHRTGGTFTLNNYGPLDVDGATPILNHPQSAMLGVGRITDRPWAVNGRVEVRKVVTLSLTFDHRVCDGGTAAGFLRHVTDRLVGDSGT
;
A
#
# COMPACT_ATOMS: atom_id res chain seq x y z
N MET A 1 -22.50 13.64 -31.26
CA MET A 1 -23.50 12.56 -31.13
C MET A 1 -23.29 11.91 -29.77
N THR A 2 -24.37 11.60 -29.04
CA THR A 2 -24.28 10.85 -27.78
C THR A 2 -23.96 9.39 -28.08
N THR A 3 -22.99 8.81 -27.38
CA THR A 3 -22.55 7.42 -27.58
C THR A 3 -22.60 6.70 -26.23
N SER A 4 -22.99 5.43 -26.22
CA SER A 4 -22.87 4.60 -25.03
C SER A 4 -21.40 4.27 -24.82
N VAL A 5 -20.81 4.77 -23.74
CA VAL A 5 -19.40 4.54 -23.38
C VAL A 5 -19.30 3.94 -21.97
N THR A 6 -18.26 3.15 -21.74
CA THR A 6 -17.88 2.70 -20.40
C THR A 6 -17.03 3.76 -19.70
N MET A 7 -16.83 3.65 -18.38
CA MET A 7 -15.89 4.51 -17.66
C MET A 7 -14.46 4.36 -18.21
N ALA A 8 -14.01 3.14 -18.49
CA ALA A 8 -12.70 2.88 -19.12
C ALA A 8 -12.56 3.58 -20.47
N GLN A 9 -13.61 3.55 -21.31
CA GLN A 9 -13.61 4.27 -22.60
C GLN A 9 -13.62 5.79 -22.42
N ALA A 10 -14.27 6.31 -21.38
CA ALA A 10 -14.24 7.74 -21.08
C ALA A 10 -12.85 8.20 -20.62
N LEU A 11 -12.15 7.39 -19.81
CA LEU A 11 -10.75 7.62 -19.43
C LEU A 11 -9.83 7.56 -20.65
N ASN A 12 -9.98 6.54 -21.50
CA ASN A 12 -9.24 6.40 -22.77
C ASN A 12 -9.43 7.63 -23.67
N ALA A 13 -10.67 8.11 -23.82
CA ALA A 13 -10.97 9.30 -24.59
C ALA A 13 -10.31 10.55 -24.01
N ALA A 14 -10.28 10.70 -22.68
CA ALA A 14 -9.58 11.81 -22.03
C ALA A 14 -8.06 11.77 -22.26
N LEU A 15 -7.45 10.57 -22.22
CA LEU A 15 -6.03 10.39 -22.53
C LEU A 15 -5.73 10.68 -24.00
N ARG A 16 -6.54 10.16 -24.93
CA ARG A 16 -6.43 10.41 -26.37
C ARG A 16 -6.49 11.91 -26.68
N ASP A 17 -7.49 12.60 -26.15
CA ASP A 17 -7.64 14.04 -26.35
C ASP A 17 -6.46 14.84 -25.76
N ALA A 18 -5.94 14.42 -24.59
CA ALA A 18 -4.77 15.06 -23.98
C ALA A 18 -3.48 14.86 -24.80
N LEU A 19 -3.25 13.63 -25.28
CA LEU A 19 -2.09 13.29 -26.12
C LEU A 19 -2.13 14.04 -27.46
N GLY A 20 -3.32 14.16 -28.06
CA GLY A 20 -3.52 14.91 -29.30
C GLY A 20 -3.41 16.42 -29.14
N ALA A 21 -3.73 16.97 -27.97
CA ALA A 21 -3.70 18.41 -27.72
C ALA A 21 -2.32 18.95 -27.31
N ASP A 22 -1.47 18.15 -26.66
CA ASP A 22 -0.19 18.62 -26.11
C ASP A 22 0.91 17.55 -26.27
N GLU A 23 1.93 17.85 -27.09
CA GLU A 23 3.06 16.94 -27.35
C GLU A 23 3.89 16.61 -26.11
N ARG A 24 3.76 17.40 -25.04
CA ARG A 24 4.45 17.17 -23.76
C ARG A 24 3.77 16.09 -22.92
N VAL A 25 2.52 15.74 -23.21
CA VAL A 25 1.81 14.68 -22.49
C VAL A 25 2.38 13.32 -22.91
N VAL A 26 2.74 12.50 -21.93
CA VAL A 26 3.21 11.13 -22.14
C VAL A 26 2.50 10.20 -21.16
N VAL A 27 2.14 9.01 -21.62
CA VAL A 27 1.48 7.97 -20.82
C VAL A 27 2.44 6.80 -20.69
N PHE A 28 2.73 6.35 -19.47
CA PHE A 28 3.61 5.20 -19.28
C PHE A 28 3.38 4.48 -17.95
N GLY A 29 3.77 3.22 -17.89
CA GLY A 29 3.55 2.32 -16.76
C GLY A 29 3.74 0.87 -17.20
N GLU A 30 3.33 -0.07 -16.37
CA GLU A 30 3.39 -1.49 -16.68
C GLU A 30 2.25 -1.89 -17.63
N ASP A 31 2.61 -2.45 -18.78
CA ASP A 31 1.69 -2.95 -19.82
C ASP A 31 0.75 -1.89 -20.44
N VAL A 32 0.98 -0.60 -20.22
CA VAL A 32 0.13 0.47 -20.78
C VAL A 32 0.35 0.70 -22.28
N GLY A 33 1.48 0.22 -22.82
CA GLY A 33 1.93 0.41 -24.20
C GLY A 33 1.09 -0.38 -25.19
N ARG A 34 1.65 -1.44 -25.77
CA ARG A 34 0.98 -2.20 -26.84
C ARG A 34 -0.22 -3.02 -26.36
N LEU A 35 -0.23 -3.44 -25.10
CA LEU A 35 -1.37 -4.18 -24.54
C LEU A 35 -2.57 -3.25 -24.30
N GLY A 36 -2.34 -1.96 -24.06
CA GLY A 36 -3.39 -1.00 -23.71
C GLY A 36 -3.78 -1.02 -22.23
N GLY A 37 -2.90 -1.54 -21.37
CA GLY A 37 -3.15 -1.75 -19.94
C GLY A 37 -3.97 -2.99 -19.66
N VAL A 38 -3.82 -3.57 -18.47
CA VAL A 38 -4.54 -4.79 -18.05
C VAL A 38 -6.06 -4.58 -18.03
N PHE A 39 -6.52 -3.34 -17.80
CA PHE A 39 -7.92 -2.93 -17.84
C PHE A 39 -8.36 -2.29 -19.17
N ARG A 40 -7.49 -2.29 -20.19
CA ARG A 40 -7.75 -1.69 -21.52
C ARG A 40 -8.04 -0.18 -21.50
N VAL A 41 -7.59 0.54 -20.47
CA VAL A 41 -7.80 2.00 -20.38
C VAL A 41 -6.93 2.77 -21.38
N THR A 42 -5.75 2.26 -21.74
CA THR A 42 -4.83 2.89 -22.71
C THR A 42 -4.87 2.23 -24.09
N ASP A 43 -5.90 1.43 -24.36
CA ASP A 43 -6.06 0.70 -25.62
C ASP A 43 -6.00 1.62 -26.85
N GLY A 44 -5.22 1.20 -27.85
CA GLY A 44 -4.98 1.91 -29.10
C GLY A 44 -4.15 3.20 -29.03
N LEU A 45 -3.77 3.70 -27.84
CA LEU A 45 -3.03 4.96 -27.73
C LEU A 45 -1.61 4.86 -28.31
N THR A 46 -0.94 3.72 -28.13
CA THR A 46 0.39 3.46 -28.67
C THR A 46 0.39 3.41 -30.20
N ASP A 47 -0.65 2.79 -30.80
CA ASP A 47 -0.78 2.73 -32.26
C ASP A 47 -1.04 4.11 -32.87
N GLU A 48 -1.78 4.96 -32.17
CA GLU A 48 -2.15 6.30 -32.63
C GLU A 48 -1.01 7.34 -32.44
N PHE A 49 -0.34 7.33 -31.29
CA PHE A 49 0.65 8.36 -30.91
C PHE A 49 2.12 7.87 -30.90
N GLY A 50 2.33 6.57 -31.04
CA GLY A 50 3.65 5.91 -31.09
C GLY A 50 4.29 5.62 -29.73
N ASP A 51 5.26 4.70 -29.74
CA ASP A 51 6.04 4.18 -28.60
C ASP A 51 6.90 5.25 -27.86
N ARG A 52 6.82 6.52 -28.26
CA ARG A 52 7.45 7.66 -27.55
C ARG A 52 6.46 8.44 -26.68
N ARG A 53 5.17 8.23 -26.88
CA ARG A 53 4.07 8.98 -26.25
C ARG A 53 3.20 8.11 -25.34
N CYS A 54 3.06 6.83 -25.67
CA CYS A 54 2.45 5.80 -24.83
C CYS A 54 3.35 4.55 -24.83
N PHE A 55 3.94 4.17 -23.69
CA PHE A 55 4.96 3.11 -23.67
C PHE A 55 5.07 2.37 -22.34
N ASP A 56 5.60 1.14 -22.41
CA ASP A 56 5.82 0.27 -21.26
C ASP A 56 7.10 0.62 -20.49
N THR A 57 7.08 0.41 -19.17
CA THR A 57 8.25 0.52 -18.29
C THR A 57 8.68 -0.86 -17.76
N PRO A 58 9.90 -0.99 -17.21
CA PRO A 58 10.23 -2.11 -16.32
C PRO A 58 9.26 -2.15 -15.14
N VAL A 59 9.07 -3.35 -14.57
CA VAL A 59 8.22 -3.58 -13.39
C VAL A 59 8.89 -2.99 -12.15
N SER A 60 8.56 -1.74 -11.85
CA SER A 60 9.15 -0.97 -10.75
C SER A 60 8.38 0.34 -10.56
N GLU A 61 7.45 0.36 -9.62
CA GLU A 61 6.57 1.51 -9.36
C GLU A 61 7.35 2.71 -8.81
N ALA A 62 8.39 2.45 -8.03
CA ALA A 62 9.36 3.48 -7.63
C ALA A 62 10.12 4.06 -8.84
N GLY A 63 10.51 3.21 -9.79
CA GLY A 63 11.15 3.62 -11.04
C GLY A 63 10.22 4.46 -11.91
N ILE A 64 8.96 4.04 -12.08
CA ILE A 64 7.91 4.77 -12.80
C ILE A 64 7.71 6.15 -12.19
N ALA A 65 7.50 6.22 -10.87
CA ALA A 65 7.30 7.46 -10.16
C ALA A 65 8.52 8.40 -10.26
N GLY A 66 9.73 7.87 -10.08
CA GLY A 66 10.97 8.64 -10.18
C GLY A 66 11.22 9.17 -11.61
N LEU A 67 10.98 8.34 -12.63
CA LEU A 67 11.05 8.75 -14.04
C LEU A 67 10.07 9.89 -14.32
N ALA A 68 8.84 9.78 -13.83
CA ALA A 68 7.82 10.81 -13.99
C ALA A 68 8.22 12.14 -13.35
N VAL A 69 8.81 12.11 -12.15
CA VAL A 69 9.37 13.32 -11.52
C VAL A 69 10.42 13.95 -12.43
N GLY A 70 11.38 13.16 -12.94
CA GLY A 70 12.43 13.66 -13.83
C GLY A 70 11.89 14.24 -15.14
N MET A 71 10.90 13.58 -15.75
CA MET A 71 10.26 14.05 -16.98
C MET A 71 9.46 15.34 -16.75
N ALA A 72 8.71 15.44 -15.66
CA ALA A 72 7.99 16.66 -15.30
C ALA A 72 8.95 17.84 -15.07
N MET A 73 10.09 17.60 -14.40
CA MET A 73 11.16 18.59 -14.23
C MET A 73 11.77 19.03 -15.57
N ALA A 74 11.80 18.14 -16.57
CA ALA A 74 12.27 18.43 -17.93
C ALA A 74 11.21 19.11 -18.82
N GLY A 75 10.01 19.37 -18.30
CA GLY A 75 8.94 20.08 -19.00
C GLY A 75 7.90 19.19 -19.70
N PHE A 76 7.96 17.87 -19.50
CA PHE A 76 6.88 16.97 -19.90
C PHE A 76 5.69 17.03 -18.92
N ARG A 77 4.58 16.41 -19.29
CA ARG A 77 3.37 16.25 -18.47
C ARG A 77 3.05 14.75 -18.34
N PRO A 78 3.73 14.04 -17.45
CA PRO A 78 3.58 12.59 -17.32
C PRO A 78 2.22 12.21 -16.76
N VAL A 79 1.61 11.20 -17.37
CA VAL A 79 0.40 10.53 -16.89
C VAL A 79 0.76 9.07 -16.67
N VAL A 80 1.14 8.73 -15.45
CA VAL A 80 1.63 7.39 -15.12
C VAL A 80 0.53 6.51 -14.57
N GLU A 81 0.60 5.21 -14.87
CA GLU A 81 -0.30 4.21 -14.29
C GLU A 81 0.46 3.36 -13.28
N MET A 82 -0.08 3.27 -12.06
CA MET A 82 0.25 2.18 -11.13
C MET A 82 -0.81 1.10 -11.33
N GLN A 83 -0.40 -0.11 -11.67
CA GLN A 83 -1.31 -1.14 -12.20
C GLN A 83 -2.43 -1.50 -11.20
N PHE A 84 -2.12 -1.54 -9.91
CA PHE A 84 -3.08 -1.66 -8.81
C PHE A 84 -2.67 -0.77 -7.64
N ASP A 85 -3.61 -0.50 -6.74
CA ASP A 85 -3.42 0.48 -5.69
C ASP A 85 -2.46 0.06 -4.58
N ALA A 86 -2.42 -1.23 -4.21
CA ALA A 86 -1.39 -1.72 -3.30
C ALA A 86 0.00 -1.83 -3.98
N PHE A 87 0.03 -1.96 -5.31
CA PHE A 87 1.29 -1.92 -6.06
C PHE A 87 1.85 -0.50 -6.18
N ALA A 88 1.07 0.53 -5.87
CA ALA A 88 1.60 1.89 -5.77
C ALA A 88 2.49 2.10 -4.52
N TYR A 89 2.46 1.21 -3.52
CA TYR A 89 3.18 1.39 -2.25
C TYR A 89 4.72 1.50 -2.40
N PRO A 90 5.42 0.70 -3.23
CA PRO A 90 6.84 0.90 -3.52
C PRO A 90 7.14 2.29 -4.11
N GLY A 91 6.21 2.86 -4.90
CA GLY A 91 6.31 4.21 -5.45
C GLY A 91 5.94 5.33 -4.47
N PHE A 92 5.39 5.00 -3.29
CA PHE A 92 4.85 5.98 -2.35
C PHE A 92 5.91 6.97 -1.83
N GLU A 93 7.15 6.53 -1.64
CA GLU A 93 8.25 7.40 -1.23
C GLU A 93 8.47 8.52 -2.25
N GLN A 94 8.52 8.20 -3.55
CA GLN A 94 8.66 9.19 -4.61
C GLN A 94 7.47 10.17 -4.62
N ILE A 95 6.26 9.67 -4.44
CA ILE A 95 5.05 10.48 -4.39
C ILE A 95 5.09 11.45 -3.20
N ALA A 96 5.33 10.94 -1.99
CA ALA A 96 5.22 11.71 -0.75
C ALA A 96 6.45 12.59 -0.44
N SER A 97 7.66 12.14 -0.80
CA SER A 97 8.90 12.86 -0.54
C SER A 97 9.30 13.79 -1.67
N HIS A 98 8.96 13.47 -2.92
CA HIS A 98 9.41 14.21 -4.08
C HIS A 98 8.26 14.93 -4.77
N MET A 99 7.24 14.20 -5.28
CA MET A 99 6.17 14.81 -6.07
C MET A 99 5.43 15.89 -5.28
N ALA A 100 4.88 15.53 -4.12
CA ALA A 100 4.08 16.42 -3.27
C ALA A 100 4.83 17.69 -2.83
N LYS A 101 6.15 17.58 -2.67
CA LYS A 101 6.96 18.62 -2.02
C LYS A 101 7.72 19.50 -3.01
N MET A 102 7.83 19.13 -4.29
CA MET A 102 8.77 19.75 -5.22
C MET A 102 8.52 21.24 -5.42
N ARG A 103 7.27 21.64 -5.67
CA ARG A 103 6.91 23.05 -5.83
C ARG A 103 7.25 23.86 -4.58
N ASN A 104 6.91 23.35 -3.40
CA ASN A 104 7.23 24.03 -2.14
C ASN A 104 8.76 24.09 -1.89
N ARG A 105 9.47 22.97 -2.10
CA ARG A 105 10.92 22.85 -1.97
C ARG A 105 11.66 23.85 -2.84
N THR A 106 11.12 24.16 -4.01
CA THR A 106 11.68 25.10 -4.98
C THR A 106 11.08 26.50 -4.87
N ARG A 107 10.25 26.77 -3.84
CA ARG A 107 9.57 28.07 -3.63
C ARG A 107 8.77 28.53 -4.86
N GLY A 108 8.12 27.58 -5.52
CA GLY A 108 7.31 27.83 -6.72
C GLY A 108 8.09 27.88 -8.02
N MET A 109 9.43 27.80 -8.00
CA MET A 109 10.24 27.88 -9.22
C MET A 109 10.03 26.69 -10.16
N LEU A 110 9.71 25.51 -9.63
CA LEU A 110 9.48 24.31 -10.41
C LEU A 110 8.05 23.78 -10.17
N PRO A 111 7.12 23.93 -11.13
CA PRO A 111 5.86 23.20 -11.12
C PRO A 111 6.12 21.71 -11.39
N LEU A 112 5.16 20.85 -11.02
CA LEU A 112 5.27 19.41 -11.27
C LEU A 112 3.95 18.88 -11.86
N PRO A 113 3.64 19.22 -13.13
CA PRO A 113 2.41 18.80 -13.80
C PRO A 113 2.47 17.30 -14.10
N LEU A 114 1.88 16.49 -13.22
CA LEU A 114 2.02 15.04 -13.22
C LEU A 114 0.76 14.40 -12.66
N VAL A 115 0.29 13.34 -13.32
CA VAL A 115 -0.85 12.54 -12.86
C VAL A 115 -0.39 11.12 -12.56
N VAL A 116 -0.74 10.61 -11.38
CA VAL A 116 -0.60 9.18 -11.03
C VAL A 116 -2.00 8.58 -11.04
N ARG A 117 -2.30 7.78 -12.06
CA ARG A 117 -3.54 7.00 -12.19
C ARG A 117 -3.39 5.68 -11.44
N ILE A 118 -4.38 5.33 -10.63
CA ILE A 118 -4.34 4.15 -9.78
C ILE A 118 -5.73 3.48 -9.77
N PRO A 119 -5.89 2.28 -10.35
CA PRO A 119 -7.09 1.47 -10.19
C PRO A 119 -7.23 1.02 -8.74
N TYR A 120 -8.30 1.42 -8.05
CA TYR A 120 -8.50 1.19 -6.61
C TYR A 120 -9.94 0.76 -6.27
N GLY A 121 -10.14 0.27 -5.04
CA GLY A 121 -11.43 -0.19 -4.54
C GLY A 121 -11.69 -1.66 -4.83
N GLY A 122 -12.60 -2.26 -4.07
CA GLY A 122 -12.88 -3.69 -4.13
C GLY A 122 -14.08 -4.06 -4.99
N GLY A 123 -14.58 -5.27 -4.77
CA GLY A 123 -15.78 -5.81 -5.42
C GLY A 123 -15.51 -6.41 -6.79
N ILE A 124 -14.29 -6.90 -7.01
CA ILE A 124 -13.85 -7.52 -8.28
C ILE A 124 -13.40 -8.97 -8.11
N GLY A 125 -13.48 -9.55 -6.90
CA GLY A 125 -12.98 -10.89 -6.64
C GLY A 125 -11.46 -11.02 -6.80
N GLY A 126 -10.73 -9.92 -6.55
CA GLY A 126 -9.28 -9.86 -6.70
C GLY A 126 -8.54 -10.69 -5.65
N VAL A 127 -7.39 -11.25 -6.03
CA VAL A 127 -6.45 -11.83 -5.05
C VAL A 127 -5.82 -10.73 -4.20
N GLU A 128 -5.01 -11.12 -3.20
CA GLU A 128 -4.34 -10.16 -2.31
C GLU A 128 -3.69 -9.00 -3.08
N HIS A 129 -3.81 -7.78 -2.55
CA HIS A 129 -3.32 -6.52 -3.14
C HIS A 129 -4.07 -5.96 -4.36
N HIS A 130 -5.19 -6.58 -4.77
CA HIS A 130 -5.96 -6.10 -5.94
C HIS A 130 -7.22 -5.31 -5.58
N SER A 131 -7.60 -5.24 -4.31
CA SER A 131 -8.88 -4.64 -3.87
C SER A 131 -8.73 -3.61 -2.74
N ASP A 132 -7.50 -3.18 -2.46
CA ASP A 132 -7.21 -2.18 -1.43
C ASP A 132 -7.95 -0.84 -1.69
N SER A 133 -7.94 0.03 -0.68
CA SER A 133 -8.44 1.40 -0.77
C SER A 133 -7.46 2.34 -0.07
N SER A 134 -6.47 2.80 -0.83
CA SER A 134 -5.28 3.50 -0.34
C SER A 134 -5.42 5.03 -0.27
N GLU A 135 -6.62 5.58 -0.47
CA GLU A 135 -6.83 7.02 -0.61
C GLU A 135 -6.37 7.84 0.61
N ALA A 136 -6.43 7.26 1.82
CA ALA A 136 -6.08 7.94 3.06
C ALA A 136 -4.60 8.35 3.10
N TYR A 137 -3.70 7.52 2.56
CA TYR A 137 -2.26 7.82 2.52
C TYR A 137 -1.97 9.05 1.65
N TYR A 138 -2.62 9.12 0.48
CA TYR A 138 -2.47 10.24 -0.43
C TYR A 138 -3.17 11.50 0.09
N ALA A 139 -4.38 11.36 0.65
CA ALA A 139 -5.13 12.48 1.19
C ALA A 139 -4.42 13.14 2.38
N HIS A 140 -3.70 12.37 3.20
CA HIS A 140 -2.89 12.88 4.30
C HIS A 140 -1.59 13.59 3.82
N THR A 141 -1.19 13.39 2.57
CA THR A 141 0.08 13.90 2.05
C THR A 141 -0.11 15.29 1.43
N ALA A 142 0.23 16.32 2.22
CA ALA A 142 0.13 17.71 1.80
C ALA A 142 0.97 18.02 0.54
N GLY A 143 0.35 18.71 -0.41
CA GLY A 143 0.94 19.06 -1.72
C GLY A 143 0.43 18.21 -2.88
N LEU A 144 -0.32 17.13 -2.59
CA LEU A 144 -1.06 16.38 -3.60
C LEU A 144 -2.50 16.91 -3.73
N LYS A 145 -3.07 16.74 -4.93
CA LYS A 145 -4.52 16.70 -5.14
C LYS A 145 -4.94 15.24 -5.26
N VAL A 146 -6.09 14.88 -4.69
CA VAL A 146 -6.57 13.49 -4.67
C VAL A 146 -8.02 13.47 -5.10
N VAL A 147 -8.30 12.80 -6.22
CA VAL A 147 -9.60 12.80 -6.89
C VAL A 147 -10.01 11.39 -7.28
N THR A 148 -11.32 11.14 -7.28
CA THR A 148 -11.90 9.84 -7.63
C THR A 148 -13.24 10.05 -8.35
N PRO A 149 -13.37 9.70 -9.63
CA PRO A 149 -14.62 9.82 -10.36
C PRO A 149 -15.59 8.71 -9.94
N ALA A 150 -16.89 8.97 -10.01
CA ALA A 150 -17.93 7.96 -9.81
C ALA A 150 -18.76 7.68 -11.07
N THR A 151 -18.59 8.50 -12.13
CA THR A 151 -19.37 8.42 -13.37
C THR A 151 -18.44 8.53 -14.58
N ALA A 152 -18.90 8.09 -15.76
CA ALA A 152 -18.13 8.24 -17.00
C ALA A 152 -17.89 9.72 -17.35
N GLU A 153 -18.84 10.60 -17.07
CA GLU A 153 -18.68 12.04 -17.28
C GLU A 153 -17.58 12.64 -16.40
N ASP A 154 -17.54 12.25 -15.12
CA ASP A 154 -16.48 12.68 -14.20
C ASP A 154 -15.14 12.05 -14.56
N ALA A 155 -15.12 10.79 -14.96
CA ALA A 155 -13.89 10.11 -15.35
C ALA A 155 -13.20 10.85 -16.51
N TYR A 156 -13.96 11.22 -17.54
CA TYR A 156 -13.42 12.04 -18.64
C TYR A 156 -12.98 13.43 -18.16
N SER A 157 -13.91 14.17 -17.53
CA SER A 157 -13.70 15.59 -17.23
C SER A 157 -12.61 15.82 -16.18
N LEU A 158 -12.62 15.03 -15.10
CA LEU A 158 -11.64 15.13 -14.01
C LEU A 158 -10.25 14.67 -14.47
N LEU A 159 -10.14 13.67 -15.35
CA LEU A 159 -8.83 13.27 -15.87
C LEU A 159 -8.25 14.34 -16.80
N ARG A 160 -9.07 14.95 -17.68
CA ARG A 160 -8.62 16.11 -18.46
C ARG A 160 -8.16 17.25 -17.56
N GLU A 161 -8.91 17.56 -16.50
CA GLU A 161 -8.50 18.54 -15.49
C GLU A 161 -7.19 18.16 -14.80
N ALA A 162 -7.02 16.90 -14.40
CA ALA A 162 -5.82 16.41 -13.73
C ALA A 162 -4.57 16.60 -14.61
N ILE A 163 -4.67 16.24 -15.88
CA ILE A 163 -3.57 16.39 -16.84
C ILE A 163 -3.28 17.87 -17.08
N ASP A 164 -4.31 18.71 -17.10
CA ASP A 164 -4.20 20.15 -17.32
C ASP A 164 -3.69 20.92 -16.09
N ASP A 165 -3.69 20.30 -14.90
CA ASP A 165 -3.26 20.89 -13.64
C ASP A 165 -1.72 21.05 -13.55
N PRO A 166 -1.21 22.16 -12.97
CA PRO A 166 0.23 22.36 -12.82
C PRO A 166 0.84 21.62 -11.61
N ASP A 167 0.02 21.04 -10.73
CA ASP A 167 0.40 20.31 -9.51
C ASP A 167 0.23 18.80 -9.66
N PRO A 168 0.90 17.98 -8.82
CA PRO A 168 0.74 16.54 -8.87
C PRO A 168 -0.66 16.10 -8.42
N VAL A 169 -1.31 15.27 -9.24
CA VAL A 169 -2.65 14.73 -8.98
C VAL A 169 -2.60 13.21 -8.85
N ILE A 170 -3.16 12.69 -7.76
CA ILE A 170 -3.49 11.28 -7.61
C ILE A 170 -4.91 11.06 -8.09
N PHE A 171 -5.04 10.27 -9.15
CA PHE A 171 -6.30 9.98 -9.82
C PHE A 171 -6.69 8.53 -9.56
N LEU A 172 -7.61 8.33 -8.62
CA LEU A 172 -8.02 7.01 -8.15
C LEU A 172 -9.22 6.51 -8.98
N GLU A 173 -9.08 5.39 -9.67
CA GLU A 173 -10.08 4.88 -10.61
C GLU A 173 -10.85 3.70 -10.01
N PRO A 174 -12.17 3.80 -9.80
CA PRO A 174 -12.95 2.70 -9.24
C PRO A 174 -13.02 1.51 -10.19
N LYS A 175 -12.15 0.52 -10.01
CA LYS A 175 -11.96 -0.57 -10.99
C LYS A 175 -13.20 -1.43 -11.22
N ARG A 176 -14.03 -1.64 -10.18
CA ARG A 176 -15.35 -2.29 -10.30
C ARG A 176 -16.31 -1.59 -11.27
N HIS A 177 -16.08 -0.31 -11.59
CA HIS A 177 -16.96 0.50 -12.44
C HIS A 177 -16.39 0.75 -13.84
N TYR A 178 -15.23 0.17 -14.19
CA TYR A 178 -14.62 0.38 -15.51
C TYR A 178 -15.56 0.07 -16.67
N TRP A 179 -16.38 -0.96 -16.52
CA TRP A 179 -17.27 -1.46 -17.57
C TRP A 179 -18.72 -0.97 -17.44
N THR A 180 -19.01 -0.12 -16.46
CA THR A 180 -20.33 0.51 -16.32
C THR A 180 -20.59 1.43 -17.51
N LYS A 181 -21.65 1.14 -18.27
CA LYS A 181 -22.03 1.89 -19.47
C LYS A 181 -22.94 3.05 -19.14
N LYS A 182 -22.74 4.18 -19.81
CA LYS A 182 -23.66 5.32 -19.81
C LYS A 182 -23.68 5.99 -21.17
N THR A 183 -24.84 6.51 -21.56
CA THR A 183 -24.94 7.34 -22.76
C THR A 183 -24.47 8.75 -22.42
N VAL A 184 -23.33 9.16 -22.98
CA VAL A 184 -22.74 10.47 -22.74
C VAL A 184 -22.27 11.09 -24.06
N GLN A 185 -22.10 12.40 -24.09
CA GLN A 185 -21.46 13.10 -25.20
C GLN A 185 -20.11 13.63 -24.73
N LEU A 186 -19.02 13.14 -25.33
CA LEU A 186 -17.65 13.63 -25.11
C LEU A 186 -17.24 14.56 -26.27
N PRO A 187 -16.43 15.61 -26.05
CA PRO A 187 -15.88 16.03 -24.77
C PRO A 187 -16.94 16.62 -23.83
N ILE A 188 -16.78 16.44 -22.52
CA ILE A 188 -17.66 17.01 -21.49
C ILE A 188 -16.84 17.67 -20.39
N ARG A 189 -17.40 18.72 -19.79
CA ARG A 189 -16.86 19.36 -18.59
C ARG A 189 -17.88 19.26 -17.46
N THR A 190 -17.49 18.63 -16.38
CA THR A 190 -18.21 18.61 -15.09
C THR A 190 -17.62 19.66 -14.15
N GLU A 191 -18.14 19.76 -12.94
CA GLU A 191 -17.64 20.70 -11.92
C GLU A 191 -16.16 20.44 -11.60
N PRO A 192 -15.36 21.47 -11.26
CA PRO A 192 -13.92 21.34 -11.08
C PRO A 192 -13.54 20.60 -9.78
N PHE A 193 -12.24 20.39 -9.59
CA PHE A 193 -11.68 19.88 -8.33
C PHE A 193 -12.15 20.71 -7.13
N GLY A 194 -12.34 20.03 -6.01
CA GLY A 194 -12.84 20.65 -4.79
C GLY A 194 -14.31 21.07 -4.85
N THR A 195 -15.08 20.54 -5.81
CA THR A 195 -16.54 20.74 -5.89
C THR A 195 -17.27 19.40 -5.85
N ALA A 196 -18.04 19.18 -4.79
CA ALA A 196 -18.88 18.00 -4.62
C ALA A 196 -20.16 18.08 -5.47
N ALA A 197 -20.74 16.93 -5.80
CA ALA A 197 -21.98 16.84 -6.56
C ALA A 197 -23.10 16.17 -5.74
N ILE A 198 -24.26 16.83 -5.69
CA ILE A 198 -25.49 16.19 -5.18
C ILE A 198 -26.02 15.27 -6.27
N ARG A 199 -25.90 13.96 -6.09
CA ARG A 199 -26.34 12.94 -7.06
C ARG A 199 -27.82 12.62 -6.95
N ARG A 200 -28.37 12.78 -5.75
CA ARG A 200 -29.79 12.66 -5.44
C ARG A 200 -30.11 13.70 -4.36
N PRO A 201 -31.02 14.67 -4.57
CA PRO A 201 -31.43 15.57 -3.50
C PRO A 201 -32.26 14.83 -2.45
N GLY A 202 -32.27 15.33 -1.22
CA GLY A 202 -33.12 14.81 -0.14
C GLY A 202 -33.16 15.74 1.07
N SER A 203 -34.03 15.46 2.04
CA SER A 203 -34.26 16.32 3.20
C SER A 203 -34.00 15.67 4.56
N ASP A 204 -33.98 14.35 4.66
CA ASP A 204 -34.00 13.66 5.96
C ASP A 204 -32.60 13.42 6.54
N ALA A 205 -31.66 13.07 5.67
CA ALA A 205 -30.25 12.86 6.01
C ALA A 205 -29.36 13.11 4.80
N THR A 206 -28.13 13.55 5.05
CA THR A 206 -27.07 13.64 4.05
C THR A 206 -26.20 12.39 4.11
N LEU A 207 -26.16 11.63 3.02
CA LEU A 207 -25.27 10.50 2.83
C LEU A 207 -24.07 10.94 1.97
N VAL A 208 -22.91 11.06 2.61
CA VAL A 208 -21.66 11.55 2.02
C VAL A 208 -20.80 10.37 1.59
N THR A 209 -20.34 10.36 0.35
CA THR A 209 -19.51 9.27 -0.18
C THR A 209 -18.67 9.74 -1.38
N TYR A 210 -17.89 8.83 -1.97
CA TYR A 210 -17.02 9.10 -3.11
C TYR A 210 -16.66 7.81 -3.86
N GLY A 211 -16.22 7.97 -5.12
CA GLY A 211 -15.66 6.90 -5.93
C GLY A 211 -16.57 5.66 -6.03
N PRO A 212 -16.08 4.46 -5.67
CA PRO A 212 -16.84 3.23 -5.85
C PRO A 212 -18.13 3.17 -5.01
N SER A 213 -18.16 3.82 -3.85
CA SER A 213 -19.28 3.79 -2.90
C SER A 213 -20.48 4.63 -3.33
N VAL A 214 -20.36 5.49 -4.34
CA VAL A 214 -21.48 6.29 -4.87
C VAL A 214 -22.61 5.41 -5.41
N ALA A 215 -22.28 4.30 -6.09
CA ALA A 215 -23.28 3.37 -6.59
C ALA A 215 -24.09 2.73 -5.44
N VAL A 216 -23.40 2.32 -4.38
CA VAL A 216 -24.03 1.72 -3.19
C VAL A 216 -24.88 2.73 -2.44
N ALA A 217 -24.41 3.98 -2.33
CA ALA A 217 -25.15 5.08 -1.74
C ALA A 217 -26.46 5.40 -2.49
N LEU A 218 -26.42 5.41 -3.82
CA LEU A 218 -27.60 5.61 -4.65
C LEU A 218 -28.59 4.45 -4.53
N GLU A 219 -28.11 3.21 -4.42
CA GLU A 219 -28.96 2.04 -4.13
C GLU A 219 -29.63 2.18 -2.77
N ALA A 220 -28.86 2.45 -1.72
CA ALA A 220 -29.38 2.62 -0.36
C ALA A 220 -30.42 3.75 -0.28
N ALA A 221 -30.19 4.86 -0.99
CA ALA A 221 -31.16 5.96 -1.02
C ALA A 221 -32.43 5.62 -1.84
N ARG A 222 -32.36 4.70 -2.81
CA ARG A 222 -33.53 4.18 -3.52
C ARG A 222 -34.35 3.25 -2.62
N GLU A 223 -33.69 2.30 -1.96
CA GLU A 223 -34.35 1.39 -1.02
C GLU A 223 -34.95 2.14 0.18
N ALA A 224 -34.23 3.11 0.74
CA ALA A 224 -34.73 3.96 1.82
C ALA A 224 -35.97 4.79 1.42
N ALA A 225 -36.10 5.15 0.13
CA ALA A 225 -37.28 5.85 -0.37
C ALA A 225 -38.53 4.96 -0.35
N ALA A 226 -38.38 3.64 -0.54
CA ALA A 226 -39.47 2.68 -0.37
C ALA A 226 -39.94 2.59 1.10
N GLU A 227 -39.06 2.92 2.06
CA GLU A 227 -39.36 3.05 3.49
C GLU A 227 -39.85 4.47 3.88
N GLY A 228 -40.07 5.36 2.90
CA GLY A 228 -40.55 6.74 3.16
C GLY A 228 -39.47 7.70 3.66
N LEU A 229 -38.19 7.37 3.47
CA LEU A 229 -37.05 8.23 3.80
C LEU A 229 -36.51 8.93 2.56
N ASP A 230 -36.33 10.26 2.65
CA ASP A 230 -35.78 11.09 1.58
C ASP A 230 -34.32 11.46 1.87
N VAL A 231 -33.40 10.59 1.42
CA VAL A 231 -31.95 10.68 1.70
C VAL A 231 -31.20 11.38 0.59
N GLU A 232 -30.49 12.46 0.91
CA GLU A 232 -29.60 13.13 -0.03
C GLU A 232 -28.31 12.32 -0.23
N VAL A 233 -27.86 12.15 -1.47
CA VAL A 233 -26.57 11.52 -1.79
C VAL A 233 -25.60 12.58 -2.31
N LEU A 234 -24.54 12.82 -1.54
CA LEU A 234 -23.47 13.76 -1.85
C LEU A 234 -22.19 12.99 -2.23
N ASP A 235 -21.80 13.10 -3.49
CA ASP A 235 -20.53 12.58 -4.01
C ASP A 235 -19.45 13.66 -3.92
N LEU A 236 -18.40 13.40 -3.14
CA LEU A 236 -17.34 14.37 -2.89
C LEU A 236 -16.49 14.66 -4.13
N ARG A 237 -16.26 13.66 -5.00
CA ARG A 237 -15.41 13.71 -6.22
C ARG A 237 -13.92 14.02 -5.99
N SER A 238 -13.61 14.96 -5.10
CA SER A 238 -12.28 15.35 -4.64
C SER A 238 -12.16 15.11 -3.14
N LEU A 239 -11.12 14.40 -2.74
CA LEU A 239 -10.75 14.21 -1.33
C LEU A 239 -9.79 15.31 -0.88
N VAL A 240 -8.93 15.75 -1.79
CA VAL A 240 -8.04 16.90 -1.60
C VAL A 240 -8.03 17.76 -2.86
N PRO A 241 -8.46 19.04 -2.80
CA PRO A 241 -9.13 19.68 -1.67
C PRO A 241 -10.56 19.14 -1.44
N LEU A 242 -11.00 19.11 -0.19
CA LEU A 242 -12.37 18.74 0.19
C LEU A 242 -13.31 19.94 0.06
N ASP A 243 -14.50 19.74 -0.51
CA ASP A 243 -15.55 20.77 -0.61
C ASP A 243 -16.32 20.95 0.71
N ASP A 244 -15.73 21.65 1.67
CA ASP A 244 -16.39 21.96 2.95
C ASP A 244 -17.70 22.75 2.74
N ARG A 245 -17.79 23.57 1.69
CA ARG A 245 -18.94 24.47 1.48
C ARG A 245 -20.18 23.66 1.14
N THR A 246 -20.10 22.80 0.14
CA THR A 246 -21.26 21.98 -0.27
C THR A 246 -21.58 20.94 0.80
N LEU A 247 -20.56 20.33 1.41
CA LEU A 247 -20.73 19.37 2.51
C LEU A 247 -21.49 19.98 3.70
N THR A 248 -21.02 21.12 4.22
CA THR A 248 -21.66 21.75 5.38
C THR A 248 -23.04 22.31 5.05
N ALA A 249 -23.24 22.86 3.85
CA ALA A 249 -24.56 23.34 3.41
C ALA A 249 -25.59 22.20 3.31
N SER A 250 -25.18 21.03 2.82
CA SER A 250 -26.02 19.83 2.78
C SER A 250 -26.37 19.36 4.21
N VAL A 251 -25.36 19.15 5.06
CA VAL A 251 -25.58 18.67 6.43
C VAL A 251 -26.40 19.65 7.26
N ARG A 252 -26.23 20.96 7.09
CA ARG A 252 -27.06 21.97 7.79
C ARG A 252 -28.52 21.93 7.35
N ARG A 253 -28.81 21.51 6.11
CA ARG A 253 -30.17 21.39 5.60
C ARG A 253 -30.89 20.16 6.17
N THR A 254 -30.18 19.04 6.30
CA THR A 254 -30.76 17.75 6.74
C THR A 254 -30.62 17.51 8.25
N GLY A 255 -29.64 18.15 8.88
CA GLY A 255 -29.29 18.00 10.31
C GLY A 255 -28.65 16.66 10.66
N ARG A 256 -28.43 15.76 9.69
CA ARG A 256 -27.97 14.37 9.92
C ARG A 256 -26.98 13.97 8.83
N CYS A 257 -25.91 13.29 9.21
CA CYS A 257 -24.85 12.90 8.28
C CYS A 257 -24.44 11.44 8.47
N LEU A 258 -24.37 10.71 7.35
CA LEU A 258 -23.81 9.36 7.26
C LEU A 258 -22.68 9.36 6.23
N VAL A 259 -21.47 8.95 6.62
CA VAL A 259 -20.33 8.85 5.69
C VAL A 259 -20.12 7.39 5.27
N VAL A 260 -19.97 7.14 3.96
CA VAL A 260 -19.79 5.79 3.40
C VAL A 260 -18.55 5.73 2.50
N HIS A 261 -17.64 4.78 2.76
CA HIS A 261 -16.47 4.51 1.91
C HIS A 261 -15.94 3.09 2.07
N GLU A 262 -15.26 2.53 1.06
CA GLU A 262 -14.78 1.13 1.08
C GLU A 262 -13.58 0.90 2.00
N ALA A 263 -12.70 1.90 2.17
CA ALA A 263 -11.53 1.78 3.06
C ALA A 263 -11.90 1.44 4.51
N GLN A 264 -10.93 0.90 5.25
CA GLN A 264 -11.03 0.63 6.69
C GLN A 264 -11.49 1.86 7.49
N GLY A 265 -12.19 1.60 8.59
CA GLY A 265 -12.83 2.63 9.41
C GLY A 265 -11.86 3.42 10.28
N PHE A 266 -10.80 2.79 10.77
CA PHE A 266 -9.76 3.43 11.57
C PHE A 266 -8.85 4.28 10.68
N ALA A 267 -8.76 5.59 11.00
CA ALA A 267 -7.94 6.56 10.27
C ALA A 267 -8.25 6.71 8.76
N GLY A 268 -9.38 6.18 8.26
CA GLY A 268 -9.86 6.43 6.91
C GLY A 268 -10.34 7.88 6.71
N VAL A 269 -10.50 8.30 5.45
CA VAL A 269 -10.91 9.68 5.10
C VAL A 269 -12.26 10.06 5.71
N GLY A 270 -13.15 9.08 5.94
CA GLY A 270 -14.42 9.31 6.64
C GLY A 270 -14.27 9.84 8.07
N ALA A 271 -13.13 9.61 8.73
CA ALA A 271 -12.85 10.19 10.05
C ALA A 271 -12.65 11.71 9.99
N GLU A 272 -11.90 12.20 9.00
CA GLU A 272 -11.69 13.64 8.77
C GLU A 272 -13.01 14.32 8.36
N ILE A 273 -13.80 13.69 7.48
CA ILE A 273 -15.13 14.20 7.10
C ILE A 273 -16.02 14.35 8.33
N ALA A 274 -16.10 13.30 9.16
CA ALA A 274 -16.92 13.34 10.38
C ALA A 274 -16.46 14.41 11.37
N ALA A 275 -15.15 14.56 11.58
CA ALA A 275 -14.59 15.60 12.44
C ALA A 275 -14.91 17.01 11.92
N ARG A 276 -14.73 17.25 10.61
CA ARG A 276 -15.01 18.56 10.00
C ARG A 276 -16.49 18.93 10.06
N VAL A 277 -17.37 17.97 9.79
CA VAL A 277 -18.82 18.14 9.91
C VAL A 277 -19.18 18.45 11.37
N GLN A 278 -18.63 17.69 12.32
CA GLN A 278 -18.86 17.93 13.75
C GLN A 278 -18.44 19.35 14.16
N GLU A 279 -17.25 19.81 13.76
CA GLU A 279 -16.75 21.15 14.09
C GLU A 279 -17.59 22.27 13.47
N ARG A 280 -18.00 22.12 12.21
CA ARG A 280 -18.61 23.19 11.41
C ARG A 280 -20.14 23.21 11.44
N CYS A 281 -20.76 22.09 11.83
CA CYS A 281 -22.20 21.90 11.84
C CYS A 281 -22.75 21.50 13.22
N PHE A 282 -21.96 21.62 14.30
CA PHE A 282 -22.39 21.21 15.65
C PHE A 282 -23.76 21.77 16.06
N ASP A 283 -24.02 23.03 15.71
CA ASP A 283 -25.27 23.74 16.00
C ASP A 283 -26.47 23.27 15.15
N ALA A 284 -26.22 22.57 14.04
CA ALA A 284 -27.25 22.05 13.14
C ALA A 284 -27.45 20.53 13.25
N LEU A 285 -26.49 19.80 13.85
CA LEU A 285 -26.57 18.35 14.00
C LEU A 285 -27.60 17.95 15.04
N VAL A 286 -28.56 17.11 14.64
CA VAL A 286 -29.58 16.54 15.53
C VAL A 286 -29.30 15.09 15.92
N ALA A 287 -28.23 14.51 15.35
CA ALA A 287 -27.75 13.16 15.62
C ALA A 287 -26.22 13.12 15.39
N PRO A 288 -25.48 12.16 15.98
CA PRO A 288 -24.05 12.01 15.71
C PRO A 288 -23.81 11.69 14.23
N VAL A 289 -22.65 12.13 13.70
CA VAL A 289 -22.21 11.70 12.39
C VAL A 289 -21.84 10.21 12.45
N LEU A 290 -22.55 9.38 11.71
CA LEU A 290 -22.28 7.94 11.62
C LEU A 290 -21.38 7.64 10.41
N ARG A 291 -20.72 6.47 10.44
CA ARG A 291 -19.84 6.01 9.38
C ARG A 291 -20.09 4.54 9.08
N VAL A 292 -20.14 4.18 7.81
CA VAL A 292 -20.22 2.80 7.32
C VAL A 292 -19.05 2.56 6.38
N THR A 293 -18.10 1.74 6.82
CA THR A 293 -16.79 1.59 6.19
C THR A 293 -16.47 0.11 5.92
N GLY A 294 -15.36 -0.16 5.23
CA GLY A 294 -14.69 -1.45 5.36
C GLY A 294 -14.33 -1.75 6.82
N PHE A 295 -14.11 -3.02 7.14
CA PHE A 295 -13.69 -3.42 8.48
C PHE A 295 -12.19 -3.14 8.72
N ASP A 296 -11.80 -2.98 9.99
CA ASP A 296 -10.42 -2.72 10.42
C ASP A 296 -9.60 -4.03 10.44
N ILE A 297 -9.50 -4.65 9.27
CA ILE A 297 -8.75 -5.87 8.98
C ILE A 297 -8.03 -5.69 7.63
N PRO A 298 -6.97 -6.46 7.34
CA PRO A 298 -6.47 -6.58 5.97
C PRO A 298 -7.59 -6.95 5.00
N TYR A 299 -7.51 -6.48 3.75
CA TYR A 299 -8.53 -6.78 2.75
C TYR A 299 -8.69 -8.31 2.62
N PRO A 300 -9.90 -8.85 2.78
CA PRO A 300 -10.05 -10.29 2.86
C PRO A 300 -10.00 -10.97 1.47
N PRO A 301 -9.83 -12.29 1.42
CA PRO A 301 -9.95 -13.05 0.18
C PRO A 301 -11.33 -12.88 -0.49
N PRO A 302 -11.45 -13.12 -1.81
CA PRO A 302 -12.67 -12.91 -2.60
C PRO A 302 -13.96 -13.46 -1.96
N LEU A 303 -13.91 -14.65 -1.37
CA LEU A 303 -15.07 -15.30 -0.75
C LEU A 303 -15.70 -14.48 0.40
N LEU A 304 -14.92 -13.62 1.05
CA LEU A 304 -15.34 -12.79 2.18
C LEU A 304 -15.47 -11.30 1.82
N GLU A 305 -15.25 -10.94 0.55
CA GLU A 305 -15.25 -9.56 0.05
C GLU A 305 -16.59 -8.87 0.30
N GLY A 306 -17.70 -9.56 0.00
CA GLY A 306 -19.05 -9.02 0.19
C GLY A 306 -19.40 -8.70 1.64
N ALA A 307 -18.82 -9.42 2.61
CA ALA A 307 -19.01 -9.13 4.03
C ALA A 307 -18.21 -7.90 4.47
N HIS A 308 -17.00 -7.72 3.92
CA HIS A 308 -16.11 -6.61 4.27
C HIS A 308 -16.60 -5.26 3.75
N LEU A 309 -17.06 -5.22 2.49
CA LEU A 309 -17.49 -3.99 1.85
C LEU A 309 -18.73 -3.37 2.54
N PRO A 310 -18.86 -2.03 2.52
CA PRO A 310 -20.02 -1.32 3.06
C PRO A 310 -21.24 -1.47 2.14
N GLY A 311 -21.84 -2.67 2.09
CA GLY A 311 -23.00 -2.96 1.24
C GLY A 311 -24.28 -2.21 1.65
N THR A 312 -25.27 -2.18 0.73
CA THR A 312 -26.54 -1.45 0.87
C THR A 312 -27.25 -1.71 2.21
N GLY A 313 -27.34 -2.98 2.64
CA GLY A 313 -27.98 -3.33 3.90
C GLY A 313 -27.32 -2.70 5.14
N ARG A 314 -25.98 -2.60 5.17
CA ARG A 314 -25.25 -1.93 6.27
C ARG A 314 -25.50 -0.42 6.27
N VAL A 315 -25.64 0.17 5.09
CA VAL A 315 -25.96 1.59 4.93
C VAL A 315 -27.39 1.88 5.40
N LEU A 316 -28.38 1.07 5.00
CA LEU A 316 -29.77 1.19 5.45
C LEU A 316 -29.90 1.03 6.97
N GLU A 317 -29.24 0.04 7.56
CA GLU A 317 -29.21 -0.14 9.01
C GLU A 317 -28.65 1.09 9.73
N ALA A 318 -27.58 1.70 9.21
CA ALA A 318 -27.04 2.93 9.77
C ALA A 318 -27.99 4.12 9.59
N LEU A 319 -28.70 4.21 8.46
CA LEU A 319 -29.73 5.24 8.24
C LEU A 319 -30.88 5.10 9.23
N ARG A 320 -31.37 3.88 9.51
CA ARG A 320 -32.41 3.63 10.52
C ARG A 320 -31.96 4.04 11.92
N ARG A 321 -30.69 3.79 12.28
CA ARG A 321 -30.10 4.26 13.54
C ARG A 321 -29.97 5.79 13.60
N LEU A 322 -29.72 6.44 12.47
CA LEU A 322 -29.60 7.89 12.36
C LEU A 322 -30.97 8.60 12.39
N LEU A 323 -32.01 7.89 11.95
CA LEU A 323 -33.40 8.34 11.85
C LEU A 323 -34.32 7.41 12.68
N PRO A 324 -34.14 7.31 14.02
CA PRO A 324 -35.06 6.52 14.82
C PRO A 324 -36.48 7.08 14.68
N GLU A 325 -37.46 6.21 14.47
CA GLU A 325 -38.86 6.60 14.43
C GLU A 325 -39.21 7.42 15.68
N LEU A 326 -39.75 8.63 15.48
CA LEU A 326 -40.35 9.38 16.58
C LEU A 326 -41.60 8.60 16.98
N ASP A 327 -41.55 7.92 18.12
CA ASP A 327 -42.70 7.30 18.78
C ASP A 327 -43.98 8.14 18.55
N GLY A 328 -44.88 7.63 17.72
CA GLY A 328 -46.28 8.09 17.65
C GLY A 328 -46.63 9.30 16.79
N THR A 329 -45.76 9.81 15.91
CA THR A 329 -46.21 10.75 14.85
C THR A 329 -45.96 10.18 13.47
N GLU A 330 -47.03 9.69 12.84
CA GLU A 330 -47.07 9.30 11.44
C GLU A 330 -46.37 10.38 10.59
N ARG A 331 -45.22 10.03 9.98
CA ARG A 331 -44.77 10.72 8.78
C ARG A 331 -45.89 10.55 7.77
N SER A 332 -46.70 11.59 7.60
CA SER A 332 -47.76 11.64 6.60
C SER A 332 -47.18 11.14 5.28
N ALA A 333 -47.59 9.93 4.90
CA ALA A 333 -47.11 9.27 3.71
C ALA A 333 -47.33 10.22 2.53
N ARG A 334 -46.24 10.73 1.94
CA ARG A 334 -46.31 11.32 0.62
C ARG A 334 -46.78 10.20 -0.30
N GLN A 335 -48.03 10.32 -0.72
CA GLN A 335 -48.77 9.33 -1.47
C GLN A 335 -48.09 9.07 -2.81
N VAL A 336 -47.23 8.05 -2.87
CA VAL A 336 -46.84 7.42 -4.13
C VAL A 336 -47.97 6.47 -4.50
N VAL A 337 -48.60 6.73 -5.64
CA VAL A 337 -49.68 5.91 -6.19
C VAL A 337 -49.08 4.55 -6.62
N PRO A 338 -49.51 3.41 -6.04
CA PRO A 338 -49.02 2.11 -6.47
C PRO A 338 -49.78 1.64 -7.70
N THR A 339 -49.05 1.36 -8.77
CA THR A 339 -49.53 0.54 -9.90
C THR A 339 -49.37 -0.94 -9.59
N ALA A 340 -50.25 -1.73 -10.20
CA ALA A 340 -50.60 -3.13 -9.92
C ALA A 340 -49.45 -4.12 -9.66
N THR A 341 -49.74 -5.09 -8.80
CA THR A 341 -48.96 -6.29 -8.51
C THR A 341 -48.85 -7.18 -9.75
N GLU A 342 -47.67 -7.20 -10.38
CA GLU A 342 -47.26 -8.26 -11.31
C GLU A 342 -46.39 -9.27 -10.57
N SER A 343 -46.59 -10.56 -10.82
CA SER A 343 -45.68 -11.62 -10.42
C SER A 343 -44.32 -11.39 -11.09
N THR A 344 -43.28 -11.13 -10.28
CA THR A 344 -41.92 -10.86 -10.78
C THR A 344 -41.24 -12.16 -11.23
N GLU A 345 -41.20 -12.39 -12.53
CA GLU A 345 -40.27 -13.36 -13.13
C GLU A 345 -38.87 -12.74 -13.22
N ARG A 346 -37.84 -13.49 -12.82
CA ARG A 346 -36.44 -13.04 -12.87
C ARG A 346 -35.62 -13.94 -13.78
N THR A 347 -34.94 -13.35 -14.74
CA THR A 347 -34.10 -14.06 -15.71
C THR A 347 -32.63 -14.03 -15.25
N PHE A 348 -32.04 -15.20 -15.07
CA PHE A 348 -30.62 -15.39 -14.85
C PHE A 348 -29.91 -15.47 -16.21
N HIS A 349 -28.96 -14.56 -16.43
CA HIS A 349 -28.15 -14.49 -17.65
C HIS A 349 -26.81 -15.18 -17.42
N LEU A 350 -26.23 -15.77 -18.47
CA LEU A 350 -24.90 -16.38 -18.41
C LEU A 350 -23.88 -15.33 -17.92
N PRO A 351 -23.26 -15.51 -16.73
CA PRO A 351 -22.28 -14.56 -16.22
C PRO A 351 -20.96 -14.64 -17.01
N ASP A 352 -20.11 -13.63 -16.89
CA ASP A 352 -18.74 -13.72 -17.38
C ASP A 352 -17.97 -14.73 -16.52
N LEU A 353 -17.48 -15.79 -17.14
CA LEU A 353 -16.79 -16.91 -16.49
C LEU A 353 -15.28 -16.65 -16.29
N GLY A 354 -14.81 -15.43 -16.60
CA GLY A 354 -13.43 -15.00 -16.45
C GLY A 354 -12.64 -15.04 -17.77
N GLU A 355 -11.58 -14.23 -17.83
CA GLU A 355 -10.61 -14.15 -18.94
C GLU A 355 -11.12 -13.61 -20.30
N GLY A 356 -12.28 -12.94 -20.33
CA GLY A 356 -12.79 -12.31 -21.56
C GLY A 356 -13.32 -13.30 -22.61
N LEU A 357 -13.80 -14.46 -22.16
CA LEU A 357 -14.47 -15.44 -22.99
C LEU A 357 -15.85 -14.91 -23.44
N ALA A 358 -16.16 -15.00 -24.73
CA ALA A 358 -17.38 -14.41 -25.29
C ALA A 358 -18.61 -15.35 -25.19
N ASP A 359 -18.36 -16.64 -25.00
CA ASP A 359 -19.31 -17.71 -25.13
C ASP A 359 -18.92 -18.95 -24.29
N ALA A 360 -19.93 -19.73 -23.89
CA ALA A 360 -19.79 -21.01 -23.20
C ALA A 360 -20.81 -22.01 -23.74
N GLU A 361 -20.43 -23.28 -23.85
CA GLU A 361 -21.33 -24.37 -24.23
C GLU A 361 -22.01 -24.94 -22.98
N VAL A 362 -23.34 -25.03 -22.97
CA VAL A 362 -24.05 -25.66 -21.85
C VAL A 362 -23.96 -27.17 -22.00
N LEU A 363 -23.17 -27.84 -21.16
CA LEU A 363 -22.98 -29.30 -21.23
C LEU A 363 -24.21 -30.06 -20.72
N GLU A 364 -24.69 -29.69 -19.55
CA GLU A 364 -25.77 -30.38 -18.87
C GLU A 364 -26.59 -29.43 -17.99
N TRP A 365 -27.91 -29.62 -17.98
CA TRP A 365 -28.83 -28.97 -17.06
C TRP A 365 -29.10 -29.90 -15.89
N THR A 366 -28.90 -29.44 -14.66
CA THR A 366 -29.23 -30.19 -13.44
C THR A 366 -30.66 -29.93 -12.95
N VAL A 367 -31.41 -29.09 -13.65
CA VAL A 367 -32.80 -28.69 -13.35
C VAL A 367 -33.67 -28.68 -14.60
N ALA A 368 -34.98 -28.87 -14.45
CA ALA A 368 -35.98 -28.82 -15.51
C ALA A 368 -37.01 -27.71 -15.27
N VAL A 369 -37.73 -27.31 -16.33
CA VAL A 369 -38.88 -26.41 -16.22
C VAL A 369 -39.95 -27.04 -15.31
N GLY A 370 -40.36 -26.31 -14.28
CA GLY A 370 -41.27 -26.76 -13.23
C GLY A 370 -40.56 -27.15 -11.93
N ASP A 371 -39.23 -27.29 -11.92
CA ASP A 371 -38.49 -27.60 -10.70
C ASP A 371 -38.38 -26.38 -9.78
N THR A 372 -38.45 -26.62 -8.47
CA THR A 372 -38.14 -25.61 -7.46
C THR A 372 -36.65 -25.62 -7.20
N VAL A 373 -36.00 -24.46 -7.35
CA VAL A 373 -34.57 -24.26 -7.09
C VAL A 373 -34.38 -23.40 -5.85
N GLU A 374 -33.41 -23.78 -5.02
CA GLU A 374 -32.92 -22.94 -3.92
C GLU A 374 -31.87 -21.95 -4.44
N GLN A 375 -31.67 -20.84 -3.72
CA GLN A 375 -30.58 -19.93 -4.01
C GLN A 375 -29.23 -20.66 -3.86
N ASP A 376 -28.32 -20.40 -4.79
CA ASP A 376 -27.00 -21.04 -4.95
C ASP A 376 -27.01 -22.53 -5.32
N GLN A 377 -28.18 -23.11 -5.60
CA GLN A 377 -28.27 -24.48 -6.14
C GLN A 377 -27.67 -24.53 -7.56
N VAL A 378 -26.81 -25.52 -7.82
CA VAL A 378 -26.25 -25.76 -9.17
C VAL A 378 -27.39 -26.08 -10.14
N VAL A 379 -27.49 -25.29 -11.21
CA VAL A 379 -28.53 -25.42 -12.25
C VAL A 379 -27.99 -25.90 -13.60
N ALA A 380 -26.71 -25.67 -13.90
CA ALA A 380 -26.10 -26.13 -15.14
C ALA A 380 -24.59 -26.33 -15.00
N GLU A 381 -24.02 -27.18 -15.85
CA GLU A 381 -22.58 -27.24 -16.12
C GLU A 381 -22.30 -26.65 -17.49
N VAL A 382 -21.30 -25.77 -17.58
CA VAL A 382 -20.90 -25.11 -18.82
C VAL A 382 -19.43 -25.33 -19.12
N GLU A 383 -19.11 -25.62 -20.38
CA GLU A 383 -17.75 -25.76 -20.87
C GLU A 383 -17.32 -24.48 -21.58
N THR A 384 -16.14 -24.02 -21.21
CA THR A 384 -15.42 -22.96 -21.92
C THR A 384 -14.18 -23.53 -22.58
N ALA A 385 -13.50 -22.75 -23.42
CA ALA A 385 -12.27 -23.15 -24.11
C ALA A 385 -11.12 -23.65 -23.19
N LYS A 386 -11.22 -23.47 -21.86
CA LYS A 386 -10.16 -23.79 -20.90
C LYS A 386 -10.61 -24.68 -19.73
N SER A 387 -11.90 -24.70 -19.38
CA SER A 387 -12.40 -25.46 -18.24
C SER A 387 -13.93 -25.63 -18.25
N VAL A 388 -14.39 -26.66 -17.55
CA VAL A 388 -15.80 -26.86 -17.19
C VAL A 388 -16.09 -26.17 -15.85
N VAL A 389 -17.18 -25.41 -15.79
CA VAL A 389 -17.61 -24.62 -14.62
C VAL A 389 -19.06 -24.94 -14.29
N THR A 390 -19.39 -25.05 -13.01
CA THR A 390 -20.77 -25.23 -12.55
C THR A 390 -21.41 -23.87 -12.27
N LEU A 391 -22.68 -23.71 -12.66
CA LEU A 391 -23.46 -22.48 -12.52
C LEU A 391 -24.47 -22.61 -11.38
N PRO A 392 -24.26 -21.94 -10.23
CA PRO A 392 -25.27 -21.82 -9.20
C PRO A 392 -26.34 -20.77 -9.57
N SER A 393 -27.61 -21.04 -9.27
CA SER A 393 -28.70 -20.08 -9.49
C SER A 393 -28.65 -18.94 -8.46
N PRO A 394 -28.68 -17.66 -8.88
CA PRO A 394 -28.77 -16.54 -7.94
C PRO A 394 -30.19 -16.33 -7.38
N TYR A 395 -31.18 -17.07 -7.88
CA TYR A 395 -32.59 -16.92 -7.52
C TYR A 395 -33.16 -18.22 -6.96
N ALA A 396 -33.93 -18.11 -5.88
CA ALA A 396 -34.82 -19.18 -5.42
C ALA A 396 -36.21 -19.02 -6.06
N GLY A 397 -36.88 -20.14 -6.35
CA GLY A 397 -38.23 -20.16 -6.91
C GLY A 397 -38.45 -21.29 -7.91
N THR A 398 -39.53 -21.23 -8.68
CA THR A 398 -39.85 -22.27 -9.67
C THR A 398 -39.29 -21.89 -11.04
N VAL A 399 -38.55 -22.81 -11.66
CA VAL A 399 -38.01 -22.62 -13.02
C VAL A 399 -39.17 -22.56 -14.02
N THR A 400 -39.35 -21.41 -14.68
CA THR A 400 -40.40 -21.21 -15.69
C THR A 400 -39.88 -21.41 -17.11
N ALA A 401 -38.59 -21.20 -17.35
CA ALA A 401 -37.98 -21.40 -18.67
C ALA A 401 -36.47 -21.73 -18.61
N LEU A 402 -36.03 -22.63 -19.48
CA LEU A 402 -34.64 -22.84 -19.88
C LEU A 402 -34.47 -22.27 -21.28
N HIS A 403 -33.56 -21.31 -21.46
CA HIS A 403 -33.46 -20.53 -22.70
C HIS A 403 -32.55 -21.13 -23.78
N CYS A 404 -31.87 -22.24 -23.46
CA CYS A 404 -31.01 -22.98 -24.40
C CYS A 404 -31.03 -24.48 -24.12
N ARG A 405 -30.61 -25.30 -25.09
CA ARG A 405 -30.48 -26.75 -24.94
C ARG A 405 -29.08 -27.12 -24.45
N ALA A 406 -28.96 -28.30 -23.82
CA ALA A 406 -27.65 -28.92 -23.62
C ALA A 406 -26.98 -29.17 -24.98
N GLY A 407 -25.69 -28.84 -25.09
CA GLY A 407 -24.89 -28.79 -26.32
C GLY A 407 -24.99 -27.49 -27.12
N GLU A 408 -25.67 -26.46 -26.61
CA GLU A 408 -25.81 -25.16 -27.28
C GLU A 408 -24.81 -24.14 -26.73
N VAL A 409 -24.15 -23.41 -27.63
CA VAL A 409 -23.20 -22.34 -27.29
C VAL A 409 -23.95 -21.04 -27.03
N VAL A 410 -23.81 -20.52 -25.81
CA VAL A 410 -24.51 -19.34 -25.30
C VAL A 410 -23.51 -18.21 -25.07
N ARG A 411 -23.84 -17.00 -25.52
CA ARG A 411 -22.98 -15.81 -25.30
C ARG A 411 -23.10 -15.29 -23.88
N VAL A 412 -22.01 -14.78 -23.32
CA VAL A 412 -22.02 -14.08 -22.04
C VAL A 412 -23.05 -12.94 -22.07
N GLY A 413 -23.91 -12.89 -21.05
CA GLY A 413 -25.04 -11.96 -20.95
C GLY A 413 -26.34 -12.39 -21.64
N ALA A 414 -26.35 -13.51 -22.38
CA ALA A 414 -27.60 -14.07 -22.89
C ALA A 414 -28.43 -14.72 -21.77
N ALA A 415 -29.76 -14.70 -21.91
CA ALA A 415 -30.66 -15.33 -20.95
C ALA A 415 -30.40 -16.84 -20.90
N LEU A 416 -30.28 -17.39 -19.69
CA LEU A 416 -29.97 -18.80 -19.45
C LEU A 416 -31.17 -19.51 -18.82
N LEU A 417 -31.69 -18.96 -17.71
CA LEU A 417 -32.75 -19.54 -16.88
C LEU A 417 -33.75 -18.44 -16.47
N THR A 418 -35.05 -18.75 -16.33
CA THR A 418 -36.02 -17.83 -15.68
C THR A 418 -36.71 -18.53 -14.52
N VAL A 419 -36.81 -17.81 -13.40
CA VAL A 419 -37.36 -18.29 -12.14
C VAL A 419 -38.46 -17.34 -11.68
N ALA A 420 -39.63 -17.88 -11.35
CA ALA A 420 -40.74 -17.15 -10.75
C ALA A 420 -40.68 -17.24 -9.21
N ASP A 421 -41.00 -16.14 -8.53
CA ASP A 421 -41.11 -16.13 -7.07
C ASP A 421 -42.15 -17.16 -6.58
N PRO A 422 -41.88 -17.87 -5.46
CA PRO A 422 -42.87 -18.75 -4.86
C PRO A 422 -44.10 -17.94 -4.45
N ALA A 423 -45.26 -18.28 -5.01
CA ALA A 423 -46.53 -17.72 -4.55
C ALA A 423 -46.69 -18.04 -3.05
N SER A 424 -47.00 -17.02 -2.25
CA SER A 424 -47.23 -17.17 -0.81
C SER A 424 -48.51 -17.97 -0.55
N GLU A 425 -48.38 -19.29 -0.44
CA GLU A 425 -49.35 -20.14 0.25
C GLU A 425 -48.82 -20.42 1.66
N GLU A 426 -49.49 -19.86 2.68
CA GLU A 426 -49.35 -20.36 4.05
C GLU A 426 -49.94 -21.77 4.16
N PRO A 427 -49.30 -22.68 4.89
CA PRO A 427 -50.05 -23.71 5.61
C PRO A 427 -49.82 -23.66 7.11
N ALA A 428 -50.94 -23.86 7.78
CA ALA A 428 -51.15 -23.92 9.21
C ALA A 428 -50.45 -25.08 9.92
N SER A 429 -50.10 -24.82 11.19
CA SER A 429 -50.10 -25.72 12.35
C SER A 429 -50.70 -27.12 12.14
N GLY A 430 -49.93 -28.19 12.44
CA GLY A 430 -50.52 -29.53 12.59
C GLY A 430 -49.55 -30.70 12.83
N ALA A 431 -49.11 -30.86 14.07
CA ALA A 431 -48.83 -32.09 14.82
C ALA A 431 -48.19 -33.36 14.16
N VAL A 432 -47.00 -33.71 14.69
CA VAL A 432 -46.61 -34.98 15.38
C VAL A 432 -47.11 -36.35 14.84
N LEU A 433 -46.20 -37.29 14.52
CA LEU A 433 -45.84 -38.51 15.30
C LEU A 433 -45.19 -39.64 14.44
N THR A 434 -43.97 -40.01 14.87
CA THR A 434 -43.37 -41.37 15.04
C THR A 434 -43.14 -42.34 13.88
N GLY A 435 -41.90 -42.89 13.86
CA GLY A 435 -41.74 -44.33 14.13
C GLY A 435 -40.46 -45.02 13.62
N TYR A 436 -39.58 -45.41 14.56
CA TYR A 436 -38.73 -46.62 14.65
C TYR A 436 -37.86 -47.07 13.45
N GLY A 437 -36.59 -47.50 13.59
CA GLY A 437 -35.74 -47.71 14.76
C GLY A 437 -34.50 -48.57 14.42
N THR A 438 -33.49 -48.49 15.29
CA THR A 438 -32.44 -49.49 15.61
C THR A 438 -31.38 -49.79 14.52
N THR A 439 -30.07 -49.81 14.77
CA THR A 439 -29.23 -50.26 15.91
C THR A 439 -27.96 -49.37 15.97
N GLY A 440 -27.50 -48.83 17.11
CA GLY A 440 -26.70 -49.46 18.16
C GLY A 440 -25.21 -49.55 17.73
N ALA A 441 -24.20 -48.89 18.33
CA ALA A 441 -23.92 -48.63 19.74
C ALA A 441 -22.96 -47.41 19.88
N ARG A 442 -23.35 -46.36 20.63
CA ARG A 442 -23.04 -46.07 22.05
C ARG A 442 -21.60 -45.56 22.27
N ARG A 443 -21.39 -44.28 22.62
CA ARG A 443 -21.72 -43.50 23.87
C ARG A 443 -20.41 -43.32 24.67
N SER A 444 -20.13 -42.19 25.32
CA SER A 444 -20.98 -41.08 25.72
C SER A 444 -20.18 -39.87 26.21
N SER A 445 -20.90 -38.74 26.23
CA SER A 445 -20.99 -37.73 27.31
C SER A 445 -19.73 -36.94 27.64
N GLN A 446 -19.66 -35.68 27.22
CA GLN A 446 -20.33 -34.49 27.79
C GLN A 446 -19.46 -33.80 28.85
N ALA A 447 -19.23 -32.51 28.60
CA ALA A 447 -18.62 -31.52 29.46
C ALA A 447 -19.34 -31.37 30.80
N PRO A 448 -18.68 -30.74 31.81
CA PRO A 448 -19.15 -29.41 32.19
C PRO A 448 -18.05 -28.41 32.62
N SER A 449 -18.45 -27.12 32.63
CA SER A 449 -17.74 -25.90 33.06
C SER A 449 -17.03 -25.95 34.42
N PRO A 450 -16.09 -25.03 34.69
CA PRO A 450 -15.59 -24.80 36.04
C PRO A 450 -16.00 -23.44 36.65
N ALA A 451 -16.32 -23.47 37.95
CA ALA A 451 -16.17 -22.35 38.88
C ALA A 451 -15.68 -22.83 40.27
N ALA A 452 -14.42 -22.46 40.57
CA ALA A 452 -13.79 -22.00 41.83
C ALA A 452 -13.68 -22.80 43.18
N SER A 453 -12.52 -22.53 43.84
CA SER A 453 -12.06 -22.68 45.26
C SER A 453 -11.42 -24.02 45.70
N GLY A 454 -10.29 -24.13 46.44
CA GLY A 454 -9.27 -23.22 47.01
C GLY A 454 -8.27 -23.96 47.96
N THR A 455 -7.31 -23.22 48.56
CA THR A 455 -6.26 -23.53 49.61
C THR A 455 -4.83 -23.89 49.11
N SER A 456 -3.69 -23.40 49.63
CA SER A 456 -3.31 -22.51 50.77
C SER A 456 -1.92 -21.83 50.54
N SER A 457 -1.60 -20.79 51.34
CA SER A 457 -0.46 -19.83 51.25
C SER A 457 0.63 -20.07 52.35
N PRO A 458 1.79 -19.35 52.42
CA PRO A 458 1.84 -17.96 52.96
C PRO A 458 2.89 -16.96 52.36
N ALA A 459 2.70 -15.68 52.71
CA ALA A 459 3.29 -14.41 52.19
C ALA A 459 4.43 -13.80 53.07
N PRO A 460 4.91 -12.53 52.92
CA PRO A 460 4.13 -11.31 53.29
C PRO A 460 4.39 -9.93 52.59
N SER A 461 3.35 -9.06 52.68
CA SER A 461 3.27 -7.58 52.91
C SER A 461 4.00 -6.54 52.03
N GLY A 462 3.44 -5.37 51.67
CA GLY A 462 2.16 -4.73 51.98
C GLY A 462 2.06 -3.27 51.47
N ALA A 463 0.85 -2.73 51.32
CA ALA A 463 0.52 -1.30 51.26
C ALA A 463 -0.98 -1.07 51.57
N PRO A 464 -1.38 -0.05 52.35
CA PRO A 464 -2.76 0.17 52.73
C PRO A 464 -3.52 1.20 51.86
N SER A 465 -4.85 1.11 51.96
CA SER A 465 -5.91 1.84 51.28
C SER A 465 -6.20 3.24 51.84
N GLY A 466 -6.88 4.08 51.05
CA GLY A 466 -7.70 5.19 51.56
C GLY A 466 -8.69 5.71 50.51
N ALA A 467 -9.99 5.64 50.84
CA ALA A 467 -11.12 6.03 50.01
C ALA A 467 -11.43 7.55 50.05
N PHE A 468 -12.20 7.99 49.06
CA PHE A 468 -12.62 9.35 48.72
C PHE A 468 -13.41 10.13 49.80
N SER A 469 -13.16 11.44 49.91
CA SER A 469 -14.23 12.46 50.02
C SER A 469 -13.75 13.87 49.64
N GLN A 470 -14.70 14.67 49.17
CA GLN A 470 -14.63 15.88 48.36
C GLN A 470 -14.08 17.12 49.07
N THR A 471 -13.41 18.01 48.32
CA THR A 471 -13.66 19.46 48.40
C THR A 471 -13.07 20.20 47.20
N SER A 472 -13.84 21.18 46.74
CA SER A 472 -13.65 22.06 45.60
C SER A 472 -12.41 22.96 45.67
N SER A 473 -11.67 23.06 44.57
CA SER A 473 -11.47 24.34 43.87
C SER A 473 -10.78 24.09 42.53
N ARG A 474 -11.41 24.57 41.44
CA ARG A 474 -10.78 24.66 40.12
C ARG A 474 -9.71 25.74 40.18
N ALA A 475 -8.45 25.34 40.35
CA ALA A 475 -7.32 26.15 39.94
C ALA A 475 -6.89 25.68 38.55
N SER A 476 -6.90 26.59 37.59
CA SER A 476 -6.38 26.43 36.23
C SER A 476 -4.97 25.83 36.28
N ALA A 477 -4.83 24.55 35.90
CA ALA A 477 -3.53 23.93 35.72
C ALA A 477 -2.90 24.49 34.43
N ALA A 478 -1.88 25.33 34.61
CA ALA A 478 -1.01 25.75 33.51
C ALA A 478 -0.39 24.51 32.82
N PRO A 479 -0.14 24.57 31.50
CA PRO A 479 0.44 23.45 30.77
C PRO A 479 1.77 23.06 31.41
N ARG A 480 1.90 21.81 31.84
CA ARG A 480 3.18 21.26 32.32
C ARG A 480 4.18 21.38 31.18
N GLN A 481 5.20 22.22 31.35
CA GLN A 481 6.37 22.19 30.46
C GLN A 481 6.96 20.77 30.53
N PRO A 482 7.20 20.11 29.37
CA PRO A 482 7.92 18.86 29.36
C PRO A 482 9.31 19.10 29.97
N ASP A 483 9.74 18.17 30.81
CA ASP A 483 11.04 18.20 31.47
C ASP A 483 12.12 18.45 30.40
N PRO A 484 12.89 19.55 30.47
CA PRO A 484 13.92 19.83 29.49
C PRO A 484 15.03 18.80 29.70
N GLY A 485 14.87 17.64 29.08
CA GLY A 485 15.79 16.51 29.20
C GLY A 485 17.25 16.92 29.02
N THR A 486 18.16 16.08 29.51
CA THR A 486 19.60 16.34 29.52
C THR A 486 20.10 16.83 28.15
N ARG A 487 20.60 18.06 28.12
CA ARG A 487 21.13 18.69 26.91
C ARG A 487 22.64 18.43 26.81
N THR A 488 23.03 17.57 25.89
CA THR A 488 24.44 17.35 25.53
C THR A 488 24.76 18.13 24.26
N PRO A 489 25.70 19.11 24.29
CA PRO A 489 26.16 19.77 23.08
C PRO A 489 26.71 18.78 22.06
N LEU A 490 26.44 19.02 20.78
CA LEU A 490 27.05 18.25 19.70
C LEU A 490 28.57 18.48 19.69
N ASP A 491 29.32 17.41 19.52
CA ASP A 491 30.78 17.46 19.40
C ASP A 491 31.23 17.55 17.93
N ALA A 492 32.53 17.72 17.71
CA ALA A 492 33.12 17.76 16.37
C ALA A 492 32.87 16.46 15.56
N THR A 493 32.63 15.34 16.25
CA THR A 493 32.30 14.05 15.63
C THR A 493 30.91 14.10 15.00
N ALA A 494 29.93 14.67 15.70
CA ALA A 494 28.58 14.89 15.17
C ALA A 494 28.58 15.79 13.93
N GLU A 495 29.35 16.89 13.94
CA GLU A 495 29.50 17.75 12.75
C GLU A 495 30.11 17.02 11.55
N LYS A 496 31.08 16.13 11.79
CA LYS A 496 31.70 15.30 10.75
C LYS A 496 30.68 14.34 10.12
N TYR A 497 29.83 13.69 10.92
CA TYR A 497 28.77 12.81 10.40
C TYR A 497 27.67 13.59 9.67
N LEU A 498 27.27 14.75 10.18
CA LEU A 498 26.35 15.68 9.50
C LEU A 498 26.88 16.06 8.11
N ARG A 499 28.16 16.39 8.01
CA ARG A 499 28.81 16.70 6.73
C ARG A 499 28.85 15.48 5.81
N GLY A 500 29.22 14.32 6.34
CA GLY A 500 29.23 13.06 5.58
C GLY A 500 27.85 12.71 5.02
N HIS A 501 26.79 12.87 5.80
CA HIS A 501 25.42 12.59 5.36
C HIS A 501 24.88 13.62 4.35
N ARG A 502 25.25 14.90 4.50
CA ARG A 502 24.78 15.98 3.62
C ARG A 502 25.50 16.03 2.28
N ASP A 503 26.82 15.86 2.29
CA ASP A 503 27.68 16.20 1.15
C ASP A 503 28.12 14.99 0.32
N THR A 504 27.79 13.78 0.78
CA THR A 504 28.16 12.52 0.13
C THR A 504 26.91 11.76 -0.32
N PRO A 505 26.70 11.54 -1.63
CA PRO A 505 25.66 10.65 -2.13
C PRO A 505 26.09 9.20 -1.88
N ALA A 506 25.97 8.77 -0.63
CA ALA A 506 26.40 7.47 -0.17
C ALA A 506 25.39 6.40 -0.58
N VAL A 507 25.89 5.29 -1.12
CA VAL A 507 25.11 4.09 -1.43
C VAL A 507 25.74 2.90 -0.71
N THR A 508 24.89 2.00 -0.20
CA THR A 508 25.34 0.78 0.49
C THR A 508 24.89 -0.46 -0.27
N ILE A 509 25.84 -1.34 -0.55
CA ILE A 509 25.56 -2.68 -1.10
C ILE A 509 25.97 -3.75 -0.09
N TRP A 510 25.37 -4.93 -0.22
CA TRP A 510 25.46 -6.00 0.75
C TRP A 510 25.83 -7.31 0.06
N ALA A 511 26.60 -8.16 0.74
CA ALA A 511 26.91 -9.50 0.30
C ALA A 511 27.09 -10.43 1.49
N ASP A 512 26.49 -11.62 1.42
CA ASP A 512 26.77 -12.71 2.34
C ASP A 512 27.98 -13.52 1.84
N ALA A 513 28.85 -13.94 2.76
CA ALA A 513 30.04 -14.71 2.47
C ALA A 513 30.21 -15.90 3.41
N ASP A 514 30.73 -17.00 2.87
CA ASP A 514 31.22 -18.12 3.67
C ASP A 514 32.56 -17.73 4.34
N ALA A 515 32.52 -17.51 5.65
CA ALA A 515 33.65 -17.21 6.51
C ALA A 515 34.23 -18.46 7.21
N THR A 516 33.86 -19.67 6.78
CA THR A 516 34.38 -20.92 7.36
C THR A 516 35.90 -21.00 7.21
N GLY A 517 36.44 -20.67 6.02
CA GLY A 517 37.89 -20.61 5.76
C GLY A 517 38.59 -19.55 6.62
N LEU A 518 37.98 -18.35 6.73
CA LEU A 518 38.46 -17.27 7.60
C LEU A 518 38.60 -17.71 9.07
N LEU A 519 37.62 -18.44 9.61
CA LEU A 519 37.68 -18.94 10.99
C LEU A 519 38.73 -20.04 11.17
N ALA A 520 38.90 -20.92 10.19
CA ALA A 520 39.97 -21.91 10.20
C ALA A 520 41.35 -21.24 10.20
N ALA A 521 41.55 -20.24 9.35
CA ALA A 521 42.79 -19.48 9.28
C ALA A 521 43.11 -18.71 10.57
N ARG A 522 42.08 -18.13 11.21
CA ARG A 522 42.20 -17.53 12.54
C ARG A 522 42.75 -18.53 13.56
N ALA A 523 42.20 -19.75 13.58
CA ALA A 523 42.64 -20.80 14.49
C ALA A 523 44.07 -21.26 14.20
N THR A 524 44.41 -21.51 12.94
CA THR A 524 45.75 -21.97 12.52
C THR A 524 46.84 -20.93 12.77
N ARG A 525 46.56 -19.64 12.55
CA ARG A 525 47.55 -18.55 12.73
C ARG A 525 47.61 -18.00 14.15
N GLY A 526 46.69 -18.39 15.04
CA GLY A 526 46.63 -17.86 16.40
C GLY A 526 46.40 -16.35 16.48
N THR A 527 45.71 -15.76 15.50
CA THR A 527 45.48 -14.30 15.41
C THR A 527 44.01 -13.93 15.62
N SER A 528 43.72 -12.62 15.73
CA SER A 528 42.33 -12.13 15.77
C SER A 528 41.74 -12.05 14.35
N LEU A 529 40.41 -11.88 14.24
CA LEU A 529 39.75 -11.75 12.93
C LEU A 529 40.11 -10.44 12.21
N LEU A 530 40.37 -9.37 12.97
CA LEU A 530 40.56 -8.04 12.43
C LEU A 530 41.76 -7.95 11.45
N PRO A 531 42.97 -8.49 11.75
CA PRO A 531 44.06 -8.54 10.79
C PRO A 531 43.73 -9.32 9.51
N LEU A 532 43.00 -10.43 9.60
CA LEU A 532 42.63 -11.22 8.42
C LEU A 532 41.65 -10.47 7.52
N LEU A 533 40.64 -9.82 8.11
CA LEU A 533 39.70 -8.95 7.41
C LEU A 533 40.39 -7.72 6.80
N ALA A 534 41.32 -7.11 7.55
CA ALA A 534 42.12 -5.99 7.08
C ALA A 534 42.95 -6.38 5.85
N ARG A 535 43.57 -7.57 5.83
CA ARG A 535 44.30 -8.06 4.65
C ARG A 535 43.40 -8.26 3.44
N ALA A 536 42.23 -8.89 3.63
CA ALA A 536 41.27 -9.08 2.53
C ALA A 536 40.82 -7.71 1.96
N CYS A 537 40.56 -6.74 2.84
CA CYS A 537 40.21 -5.38 2.48
C CYS A 537 41.35 -4.65 1.73
N LEU A 538 42.59 -4.71 2.22
CA LEU A 538 43.74 -4.07 1.58
C LEU A 538 44.00 -4.64 0.18
N ALA A 539 43.84 -5.96 0.01
CA ALA A 539 43.96 -6.56 -1.30
C ALA A 539 42.82 -6.18 -2.24
N GLY A 540 41.59 -6.04 -1.72
CA GLY A 540 40.49 -5.43 -2.46
C GLY A 540 40.81 -4.00 -2.90
N LEU A 541 41.39 -3.18 -2.04
CA LEU A 541 41.77 -1.80 -2.38
C LEU A 541 42.89 -1.74 -3.43
N ALA A 542 43.79 -2.73 -3.46
CA ALA A 542 44.78 -2.85 -4.53
C ALA A 542 44.15 -3.18 -5.89
N ALA A 543 43.09 -4.00 -5.91
CA ALA A 543 42.36 -4.36 -7.13
C ALA A 543 41.36 -3.27 -7.57
N PHE A 544 40.83 -2.49 -6.63
CA PHE A 544 39.82 -1.44 -6.85
C PHE A 544 40.29 -0.11 -6.22
N PRO A 545 41.32 0.53 -6.79
CA PRO A 545 41.99 1.67 -6.16
C PRO A 545 41.13 2.94 -6.10
N ASP A 546 40.05 3.02 -6.89
CA ASP A 546 39.13 4.17 -6.88
C ASP A 546 38.38 4.31 -5.55
N LEU A 547 38.21 3.20 -4.81
CA LEU A 547 37.62 3.22 -3.46
C LEU A 547 38.55 3.88 -2.41
N ASN A 548 39.84 4.07 -2.73
CA ASN A 548 40.79 4.83 -1.92
C ASN A 548 40.92 6.27 -2.43
N SER A 549 39.79 6.99 -2.48
CA SER A 549 39.72 8.36 -2.99
C SER A 549 39.04 9.31 -2.00
N ARG A 550 39.07 10.60 -2.34
CA ARG A 550 38.25 11.65 -1.75
C ARG A 550 37.71 12.58 -2.84
N VAL A 551 36.58 13.23 -2.58
CA VAL A 551 36.03 14.26 -3.48
C VAL A 551 36.45 15.64 -3.00
N ASP A 552 37.16 16.40 -3.84
CA ASP A 552 37.41 17.82 -3.64
C ASP A 552 36.25 18.61 -4.27
N THR A 553 35.30 19.02 -3.43
CA THR A 553 34.11 19.75 -3.89
C THR A 553 34.42 21.17 -4.34
N GLY A 554 35.50 21.79 -3.84
CA GLY A 554 35.91 23.14 -4.22
C GLY A 554 36.49 23.18 -5.63
N ARG A 555 37.26 22.15 -5.99
CA ARG A 555 37.84 21.99 -7.33
C ARG A 555 37.00 21.15 -8.28
N ARG A 556 35.97 20.46 -7.76
CA ARG A 556 35.12 19.51 -8.49
C ARG A 556 35.91 18.34 -9.08
N GLU A 557 36.85 17.81 -8.29
CA GLU A 557 37.76 16.73 -8.71
C GLU A 557 37.66 15.54 -7.76
N ILE A 558 37.93 14.34 -8.30
CA ILE A 558 38.14 13.13 -7.50
C ILE A 558 39.64 12.94 -7.32
N VAL A 559 40.10 12.90 -6.08
CA VAL A 559 41.52 12.71 -5.73
C VAL A 559 41.71 11.29 -5.27
N ARG A 560 42.29 10.45 -6.14
CA ARG A 560 42.74 9.10 -5.79
C ARG A 560 44.01 9.18 -4.97
N LEU A 561 44.05 8.47 -3.84
CA LEU A 561 45.15 8.53 -2.88
C LEU A 561 46.13 7.36 -3.13
N PRO A 562 47.45 7.62 -3.22
CA PRO A 562 48.43 6.58 -3.50
C PRO A 562 48.66 5.64 -2.31
N GLU A 563 48.55 6.18 -1.09
CA GLU A 563 48.73 5.41 0.14
C GLU A 563 47.37 5.03 0.74
N VAL A 564 47.27 3.81 1.26
CA VAL A 564 46.12 3.38 2.06
C VAL A 564 46.44 3.55 3.55
N HIS A 565 45.73 4.46 4.21
CA HIS A 565 45.73 4.59 5.66
C HIS A 565 44.45 3.97 6.22
N LEU A 566 44.55 2.73 6.71
CA LEU A 566 43.40 1.93 7.08
C LEU A 566 42.88 2.33 8.47
N GLY A 567 41.71 2.97 8.51
CA GLY A 567 40.94 3.16 9.73
C GLY A 567 40.25 1.86 10.14
N PHE A 568 40.14 1.58 11.44
CA PHE A 568 39.30 0.49 11.93
C PHE A 568 38.47 0.91 13.14
N ALA A 569 37.28 0.35 13.29
CA ALA A 569 36.42 0.66 14.44
C ALA A 569 36.92 -0.04 15.71
N ALA A 570 37.21 0.73 16.76
CA ALA A 570 37.58 0.22 18.09
C ALA A 570 36.64 0.78 19.16
N GLN A 571 35.87 -0.10 19.81
CA GLN A 571 35.01 0.27 20.93
C GLN A 571 35.84 0.51 22.20
N THR A 572 35.65 1.67 22.82
CA THR A 572 36.30 2.06 24.09
C THR A 572 35.25 2.37 25.17
N PRO A 573 35.64 2.45 26.46
CA PRO A 573 34.72 2.88 27.52
C PRO A 573 34.12 4.28 27.33
N ARG A 574 34.78 5.16 26.55
CA ARG A 574 34.29 6.50 26.21
C ARG A 574 33.55 6.57 24.87
N GLY A 575 33.30 5.44 24.23
CA GLY A 575 32.61 5.34 22.95
C GLY A 575 33.50 4.82 21.83
N LEU A 576 33.00 4.92 20.61
CA LEU A 576 33.67 4.43 19.42
C LEU A 576 34.80 5.37 18.99
N VAL A 577 35.99 4.83 18.80
CA VAL A 577 37.14 5.53 18.21
C VAL A 577 37.56 4.81 16.94
N VAL A 578 38.12 5.54 15.96
CA VAL A 578 38.62 4.96 14.70
C VAL A 578 40.14 5.18 14.63
N PRO A 579 40.98 4.24 15.12
CA PRO A 579 42.41 4.32 14.95
C PRO A 579 42.80 4.08 13.49
N VAL A 580 43.90 4.69 13.06
CA VAL A 580 44.39 4.65 11.68
C VAL A 580 45.75 3.99 11.63
N VAL A 581 45.84 2.87 10.93
CA VAL A 581 47.12 2.23 10.55
C VAL A 581 47.68 2.99 9.34
N ARG A 582 48.87 3.58 9.50
CA ARG A 582 49.55 4.30 8.42
C ARG A 582 50.16 3.32 7.43
N ASP A 583 50.13 3.72 6.16
CA ASP A 583 50.64 2.96 5.02
C ASP A 583 50.35 1.45 5.08
N ALA A 584 49.13 1.09 5.46
CA ALA A 584 48.75 -0.27 5.82
C ALA A 584 48.99 -1.29 4.69
N HIS A 585 48.87 -0.84 3.44
CA HIS A 585 49.16 -1.62 2.23
C HIS A 585 50.64 -2.00 2.05
N ARG A 586 51.57 -1.38 2.80
CA ARG A 586 53.00 -1.72 2.79
C ARG A 586 53.40 -2.73 3.85
N LEU A 587 52.54 -2.97 4.84
CA LEU A 587 52.84 -3.85 5.98
C LEU A 587 52.65 -5.32 5.61
N GLY A 588 53.59 -6.15 6.04
CA GLY A 588 53.42 -7.60 6.00
C GLY A 588 52.30 -8.09 6.92
N PRO A 589 51.82 -9.34 6.77
CA PRO A 589 50.72 -9.88 7.58
C PRO A 589 50.94 -9.78 9.10
N ASP A 590 52.15 -10.10 9.55
CA ASP A 590 52.48 -10.13 10.98
C ASP A 590 52.69 -8.70 11.54
N GLU A 591 53.27 -7.81 10.73
CA GLU A 591 53.44 -6.38 11.06
C GLU A 591 52.08 -5.69 11.17
N LEU A 592 51.18 -5.94 10.24
CA LEU A 592 49.82 -5.41 10.26
C LEU A 592 49.05 -5.92 11.50
N ALA A 593 49.20 -7.20 11.84
CA ALA A 593 48.57 -7.77 13.03
C ALA A 593 49.10 -7.15 14.33
N ALA A 594 50.42 -6.99 14.43
CA ALA A 594 51.07 -6.33 15.56
C ALA A 594 50.62 -4.87 15.71
N GLU A 595 50.55 -4.12 14.61
CA GLU A 595 50.17 -2.71 14.63
C GLU A 595 48.69 -2.51 14.97
N LEU A 596 47.78 -3.32 14.40
CA LEU A 596 46.36 -3.32 14.77
C LEU A 596 46.17 -3.64 16.27
N GLY A 597 46.93 -4.61 16.80
CA GLY A 597 46.94 -4.96 18.22
C GLY A 597 47.40 -3.80 19.10
N ARG A 598 48.54 -3.18 18.75
CA ARG A 598 49.10 -2.02 19.45
C ARG A 598 48.11 -0.85 19.50
N LEU A 599 47.54 -0.47 18.35
CA LEU A 599 46.56 0.62 18.26
C LEU A 599 45.26 0.30 18.99
N THR A 600 44.82 -0.96 19.01
CA THR A 600 43.66 -1.39 19.81
C THR A 600 43.91 -1.21 21.31
N GLY A 601 45.12 -1.55 21.79
CA GLY A 601 45.53 -1.32 23.18
C GLY A 601 45.51 0.16 23.54
N LEU A 602 46.20 0.98 22.73
CA LEU A 602 46.24 2.44 22.93
C LEU A 602 44.84 3.09 22.86
N ALA A 603 43.93 2.57 22.03
CA ALA A 603 42.55 3.05 21.96
C ALA A 603 41.80 2.85 23.29
N ARG A 604 41.93 1.65 23.87
CA ARG A 604 41.28 1.30 25.13
C ARG A 604 41.80 2.09 26.32
N GLU A 605 43.08 2.45 26.28
CA GLU A 605 43.77 3.27 27.28
C GLU A 605 43.57 4.79 27.08
N ASP A 606 42.86 5.21 26.02
CA ASP A 606 42.78 6.59 25.51
C ASP A 606 44.16 7.26 25.29
N ALA A 607 45.18 6.46 24.98
CA ALA A 607 46.55 6.90 24.75
C ALA A 607 46.90 7.03 23.25
N LEU A 608 45.91 6.94 22.36
CA LEU A 608 46.13 7.05 20.90
C LEU A 608 46.75 8.40 20.53
N PRO A 609 47.93 8.43 19.86
CA PRO A 609 48.50 9.65 19.31
C PRO A 609 47.60 10.26 18.23
N LEU A 610 47.65 11.59 18.07
CA LEU A 610 46.83 12.33 17.09
C LEU A 610 47.03 11.84 15.65
N GLU A 611 48.26 11.46 15.31
CA GLU A 611 48.63 10.91 13.99
C GLU A 611 47.91 9.60 13.66
N HIS A 612 47.43 8.86 14.67
CA HIS A 612 46.64 7.65 14.52
C HIS A 612 45.14 7.88 14.75
N ARG A 613 44.70 9.11 15.02
CA ARG A 613 43.27 9.48 15.18
C ARG A 613 42.67 10.12 13.92
N THR A 614 43.51 10.51 12.96
CA THR A 614 43.10 11.35 11.82
C THR A 614 43.71 10.85 10.51
N GLY A 615 43.17 11.29 9.37
CA GLY A 615 43.77 11.03 8.05
C GLY A 615 43.65 9.60 7.53
N GLY A 616 42.69 8.81 8.03
CA GLY A 616 42.35 7.53 7.40
C GLY A 616 41.73 7.74 6.02
N THR A 617 42.03 6.86 5.07
CA THR A 617 41.57 6.94 3.67
C THR A 617 40.45 5.95 3.35
N PHE A 618 40.38 4.85 4.11
CA PHE A 618 39.32 3.85 4.06
C PHE A 618 39.07 3.32 5.47
N THR A 619 37.83 2.99 5.83
CA THR A 619 37.50 2.41 7.14
C THR A 619 37.01 0.96 7.05
N LEU A 620 37.52 0.11 7.93
CA LEU A 620 37.00 -1.22 8.21
C LEU A 620 36.23 -1.20 9.54
N ASN A 621 34.91 -1.28 9.46
CA ASN A 621 34.02 -1.32 10.61
C ASN A 621 33.59 -2.75 10.92
N ASN A 622 33.65 -3.18 12.18
CA ASN A 622 33.29 -4.54 12.58
C ASN A 622 32.19 -4.51 13.63
N TYR A 623 30.99 -4.86 13.22
CA TYR A 623 29.79 -4.95 14.06
C TYR A 623 29.64 -6.29 14.76
N GLY A 624 30.38 -7.32 14.31
CA GLY A 624 30.25 -8.68 14.82
C GLY A 624 30.37 -8.80 16.35
N PRO A 625 31.31 -8.10 17.02
CA PRO A 625 31.39 -8.09 18.49
C PRO A 625 30.17 -7.49 19.20
N LEU A 626 29.32 -6.75 18.49
CA LEU A 626 28.08 -6.15 19.01
C LEU A 626 26.84 -7.02 18.70
N ASP A 627 27.02 -8.22 18.14
CA ASP A 627 25.96 -9.14 17.73
C ASP A 627 24.99 -8.55 16.69
N VAL A 628 25.53 -7.78 15.73
CA VAL A 628 24.77 -7.14 14.65
C VAL A 628 25.14 -7.74 13.30
N ASP A 629 24.14 -8.06 12.46
CA ASP A 629 24.32 -8.66 11.13
C ASP A 629 24.99 -7.69 10.13
N GLY A 630 24.84 -6.39 10.31
CA GLY A 630 25.58 -5.35 9.59
C GLY A 630 24.83 -4.01 9.69
N ALA A 631 25.37 -2.95 9.07
CA ALA A 631 24.72 -1.64 9.06
C ALA A 631 25.01 -0.88 7.77
N THR A 632 24.29 0.22 7.55
CA THR A 632 24.61 1.24 6.54
C THR A 632 25.40 2.36 7.22
N PRO A 633 26.73 2.27 7.35
CA PRO A 633 27.49 3.27 8.09
C PRO A 633 27.60 4.59 7.35
N ILE A 634 27.56 5.69 8.11
CA ILE A 634 27.84 7.03 7.59
C ILE A 634 29.33 7.13 7.25
N LEU A 635 29.66 7.51 6.01
CA LEU A 635 31.05 7.66 5.57
C LEU A 635 31.80 8.70 6.40
N ASN A 636 33.02 8.34 6.80
CA ASN A 636 33.93 9.21 7.52
C ASN A 636 34.49 10.26 6.55
N HIS A 637 33.83 11.41 6.40
CA HIS A 637 34.32 12.48 5.53
C HIS A 637 35.80 12.84 5.84
N PRO A 638 36.69 12.94 4.83
CA PRO A 638 36.44 12.97 3.38
C PRO A 638 36.62 11.61 2.66
N GLN A 639 36.55 10.48 3.36
CA GLN A 639 36.68 9.15 2.74
C GLN A 639 35.53 8.86 1.77
N SER A 640 35.85 8.19 0.67
CA SER A 640 34.86 7.80 -0.33
C SER A 640 34.28 6.40 -0.14
N ALA A 641 34.83 5.56 0.74
CA ALA A 641 34.29 4.23 0.99
C ALA A 641 34.64 3.65 2.38
N MET A 642 33.82 2.72 2.84
CA MET A 642 34.00 1.97 4.08
C MET A 642 33.36 0.58 3.99
N LEU A 643 34.07 -0.43 4.49
CA LEU A 643 33.58 -1.80 4.60
C LEU A 643 33.10 -2.08 6.03
N GLY A 644 31.88 -2.58 6.16
CA GLY A 644 31.28 -3.08 7.38
C GLY A 644 31.24 -4.62 7.39
N VAL A 645 31.56 -5.21 8.53
CA VAL A 645 31.58 -6.66 8.76
C VAL A 645 30.61 -7.01 9.87
N GLY A 646 29.61 -7.85 9.56
CA GLY A 646 28.62 -8.35 10.51
C GLY A 646 29.13 -9.44 11.44
N ARG A 647 28.23 -9.94 12.28
CA ARG A 647 28.46 -11.16 13.07
C ARG A 647 28.57 -12.40 12.17
N ILE A 648 29.33 -13.38 12.64
CA ILE A 648 29.48 -14.68 11.96
C ILE A 648 28.54 -15.68 12.63
N THR A 649 27.65 -16.29 11.85
CA THR A 649 26.62 -17.20 12.36
C THR A 649 26.57 -18.50 11.57
N ASP A 650 26.04 -19.56 12.19
CA ASP A 650 25.75 -20.80 11.48
C ASP A 650 24.51 -20.60 10.60
N ARG A 651 24.66 -20.78 9.28
CA ARG A 651 23.55 -20.73 8.32
C ARG A 651 23.64 -21.88 7.31
N PRO A 652 22.50 -22.40 6.81
CA PRO A 652 22.49 -23.29 5.66
C PRO A 652 23.06 -22.59 4.43
N TRP A 653 23.99 -23.22 3.71
CA TRP A 653 24.69 -22.65 2.57
C TRP A 653 24.93 -23.70 1.47
N ALA A 654 24.79 -23.31 0.20
CA ALA A 654 25.02 -24.20 -0.92
C ALA A 654 26.52 -24.34 -1.20
N VAL A 655 27.05 -25.55 -1.11
CA VAL A 655 28.45 -25.92 -1.43
C VAL A 655 28.42 -27.11 -2.38
N ASN A 656 28.96 -26.95 -3.60
CA ASN A 656 29.06 -28.02 -4.60
C ASN A 656 27.73 -28.77 -4.85
N GLY A 657 26.62 -28.04 -4.92
CA GLY A 657 25.28 -28.60 -5.17
C GLY A 657 24.62 -29.28 -3.95
N ARG A 658 25.18 -29.13 -2.74
CA ARG A 658 24.60 -29.63 -1.48
C ARG A 658 24.42 -28.49 -0.49
N VAL A 659 23.42 -28.60 0.39
CA VAL A 659 23.23 -27.64 1.49
C VAL A 659 24.02 -28.15 2.70
N GLU A 660 24.97 -27.34 3.16
CA GLU A 660 25.80 -27.59 4.35
C GLU A 660 25.63 -26.45 5.35
N VAL A 661 25.82 -26.71 6.64
CA VAL A 661 25.90 -25.63 7.63
C VAL A 661 27.29 -24.99 7.53
N ARG A 662 27.34 -23.69 7.23
CA ARG A 662 28.57 -22.91 7.10
C ARG A 662 28.55 -21.71 8.04
N LYS A 663 29.74 -21.18 8.32
CA LYS A 663 29.92 -19.96 9.08
C LYS A 663 29.75 -18.78 8.14
N VAL A 664 28.60 -18.12 8.17
CA VAL A 664 28.25 -17.05 7.23
C VAL A 664 28.40 -15.69 7.90
N VAL A 665 28.98 -14.73 7.16
CA VAL A 665 29.09 -13.33 7.54
C VAL A 665 28.42 -12.45 6.49
N THR A 666 27.73 -11.41 6.93
CA THR A 666 27.19 -10.38 6.05
C THR A 666 28.17 -9.21 5.99
N LEU A 667 28.56 -8.80 4.79
CA LEU A 667 29.39 -7.64 4.51
C LEU A 667 28.54 -6.51 3.94
N SER A 668 28.86 -5.28 4.33
CA SER A 668 28.23 -4.05 3.82
C SER A 668 29.31 -3.12 3.30
N LEU A 669 29.21 -2.65 2.05
CA LEU A 669 30.10 -1.63 1.52
C LEU A 669 29.30 -0.36 1.31
N THR A 670 29.65 0.71 2.05
CA THR A 670 29.13 2.05 1.77
C THR A 670 30.17 2.83 0.99
N PHE A 671 29.75 3.49 -0.09
CA PHE A 671 30.64 4.26 -0.97
C PHE A 671 29.96 5.50 -1.53
N ASP A 672 30.76 6.50 -1.90
CA ASP A 672 30.34 7.73 -2.57
C ASP A 672 30.09 7.43 -4.06
N HIS A 673 28.83 7.54 -4.49
CA HIS A 673 28.43 7.22 -5.86
C HIS A 673 28.99 8.20 -6.91
N ARG A 674 29.64 9.30 -6.49
CA ARG A 674 30.42 10.16 -7.41
C ARG A 674 31.76 9.54 -7.80
N VAL A 675 32.30 8.68 -6.94
CA VAL A 675 33.66 8.11 -7.06
C VAL A 675 33.62 6.73 -7.71
N CYS A 676 32.58 5.95 -7.40
CA CYS A 676 32.47 4.55 -7.76
C CYS A 676 31.03 4.26 -8.18
N ASP A 677 30.84 3.45 -9.20
CA ASP A 677 29.53 2.92 -9.60
C ASP A 677 29.23 1.57 -8.91
N GLY A 678 28.03 1.03 -9.13
CA GLY A 678 27.64 -0.26 -8.57
C GLY A 678 28.51 -1.43 -9.06
N GLY A 679 29.11 -1.35 -10.25
CA GLY A 679 29.96 -2.40 -10.81
C GLY A 679 31.30 -2.52 -10.09
N THR A 680 31.98 -1.38 -9.89
CA THR A 680 33.24 -1.30 -9.15
C THR A 680 33.03 -1.67 -7.68
N ALA A 681 31.93 -1.21 -7.08
CA ALA A 681 31.57 -1.53 -5.71
C ALA A 681 31.29 -3.03 -5.52
N ALA A 682 30.46 -3.62 -6.38
CA ALA A 682 30.15 -5.05 -6.35
C ALA A 682 31.40 -5.91 -6.63
N GLY A 683 32.26 -5.45 -7.54
CA GLY A 683 33.55 -6.08 -7.84
C GLY A 683 34.47 -6.12 -6.62
N PHE A 684 34.62 -5.00 -5.90
CA PHE A 684 35.39 -4.96 -4.66
C PHE A 684 34.79 -5.89 -3.60
N LEU A 685 33.49 -5.81 -3.39
CA LEU A 685 32.82 -6.60 -2.36
C LEU A 685 33.00 -8.08 -2.65
N ARG A 686 32.81 -8.51 -3.90
CA ARG A 686 33.04 -9.89 -4.32
C ARG A 686 34.50 -10.33 -4.18
N HIS A 687 35.45 -9.46 -4.50
CA HIS A 687 36.88 -9.76 -4.31
C HIS A 687 37.22 -9.99 -2.84
N VAL A 688 36.64 -9.19 -1.94
CA VAL A 688 36.79 -9.38 -0.51
C VAL A 688 36.14 -10.70 -0.07
N THR A 689 34.91 -10.99 -0.51
CA THR A 689 34.20 -12.23 -0.13
C THR A 689 34.95 -13.47 -0.58
N ASP A 690 35.46 -13.50 -1.82
CA ASP A 690 36.21 -14.64 -2.37
C ASP A 690 37.47 -14.93 -1.55
N ARG A 691 38.12 -13.89 -1.03
CA ARG A 691 39.28 -14.02 -0.13
C ARG A 691 38.93 -14.48 1.29
N LEU A 692 37.67 -14.40 1.71
CA LEU A 692 37.22 -15.00 2.97
C LEU A 692 36.99 -16.52 2.84
N VAL A 693 36.68 -16.98 1.62
CA VAL A 693 36.44 -18.38 1.28
C VAL A 693 37.76 -19.15 1.08
N GLY A 694 38.77 -18.50 0.48
CA GLY A 694 40.05 -19.13 0.14
C GLY A 694 40.91 -19.52 1.36
N ASP A 695 41.53 -20.70 1.29
CA ASP A 695 42.58 -21.13 2.21
C ASP A 695 43.64 -20.04 2.28
N SER A 696 43.90 -19.52 3.47
CA SER A 696 44.62 -18.27 3.71
C SER A 696 46.14 -18.40 3.53
N GLY A 697 46.55 -18.87 2.37
CA GLY A 697 47.92 -19.19 1.97
C GLY A 697 48.65 -18.09 1.19
N THR A 698 48.00 -16.99 0.80
CA THR A 698 48.70 -15.81 0.24
C THR A 698 48.20 -14.49 0.79
#